data_AF-A0A9J7N6U3-F1
#
_entry.id   AF-A0A9J7N6U3-F1
#
_cell.length_a   1.000
_cell.length_b   1.000
_cell.length_c   1.000
_cell.angle_alpha   90.00
_cell.angle_beta   90.00
_cell.angle_gamma   90.00
#
_symmetry.space_group_name_H-M   'P 1'
#
loop_
_entity.id
_entity.type
_entity.pdbx_description
1 polymer ?
#
loop_
_entity_poly.entity_id
_entity_poly.type
_entity_poly.pdbx_seq_one_letter_code
_entity_poly.pdbx_strand_id
1 'polypeptide(L)'
;MLVVKVLAAFVLLATAQAEVEFPSGEMFEPIEDLSSLGALESELQDPKNTGSQVYDSEGFEAFGLSLNFDVSDFKSPTSRYFRAHPAFMSCLQRTYNVLRRTEETVVIAEGYRVAADSPSDVYLQTGAAAVIQLEEEDATTTIQELAAIVIEICVPIFQEVQGDIGLVLFSDKLQVQLQGADETGPLFRAEAGASMNTAAFETWAWGQIDETYEPISVPECPADADSLASGETFPTGITAPEDEVGDIDYPVTRDKVEDFKRLTQYPASNIVFDNEERSGAWCGSEDRGRCVDCSTRMLGSSLDDRCADRVMSKALLDHLRTVQRMVQDEFSGVKLKVLEAWDEPHAGATTGDHPAGSLHYEGRAAKLTLSDGDAAKLPRLAAFCICDGAGYVENKGDHILVAVQKQEGFTPTFIEFPETTLFEVTPPAEMEGNYTLEPEQYTDNDTLPMPLFDSDKREAEEIGANVTIGDFKDPAARYFRLSPQIVQCYEAVALRENKWNKLGEMYRHIAVLEGYLTTENQGEYFNMSDPRYDRHTLGWAMRVGYYGDEIYDHEKYSPLRLATFAVIKCGPLFDDIGKGIGVGLYRNSTFIDIRDDTEFWADDPDLLPVNVTESDWAGEMAMLLDYAIEGRIIEPDSLERACLHSDPPAKQSAEFQHVHVEAVKRRRRRREAGEEEEVCIPRSDTEFCTETTPHREVEVAHIWGEVKRKHLFRPEADVKAALEGCFGACGTCLEGAIMEDKTEHCNNFLHWVNFNFLNDEPDITNFWARDNQELKAQACRDHCIVKAPVFSLLAPSIEELYRPDPKKSVQEQIYSMANNPSPVMELMQIIYAAHASGKVEFYVEDAAEMQSLRAPLKVVLVFNKNVSEVIINAVDVEAAEGVVQNLVFEWTKSSCPDDTREFITPFSIVEMPSGIAKRSPEHEIREMMLERHRNWEHDWISSSFG
;
A
#
# COMPACT_ATOMS: atom_id res chain seq x y z
N MET A 1 2.67 -31.92 -26.27
CA MET A 1 2.02 -32.96 -25.45
C MET A 1 0.90 -32.28 -24.67
N LEU A 2 -0.11 -31.83 -25.41
CA LEU A 2 -1.07 -30.82 -24.99
C LEU A 2 -2.37 -31.08 -25.78
N VAL A 3 -2.91 -32.31 -25.69
CA VAL A 3 -4.17 -32.73 -26.34
C VAL A 3 -4.71 -34.00 -25.61
N VAL A 4 -5.21 -33.89 -24.38
CA VAL A 4 -6.11 -34.92 -23.79
C VAL A 4 -7.19 -34.32 -22.86
N LYS A 5 -7.08 -33.08 -22.35
CA LYS A 5 -8.04 -32.51 -21.38
C LYS A 5 -9.32 -31.84 -21.95
N VAL A 6 -9.76 -32.10 -23.20
CA VAL A 6 -10.85 -31.31 -23.83
C VAL A 6 -12.03 -32.15 -24.36
N LEU A 7 -12.30 -33.34 -23.83
CA LEU A 7 -13.47 -34.13 -24.28
C LEU A 7 -14.14 -34.89 -23.13
N ALA A 8 -14.84 -34.14 -22.27
CA ALA A 8 -15.97 -34.63 -21.47
C ALA A 8 -16.83 -33.47 -20.92
N ALA A 9 -17.29 -32.59 -21.80
CA ALA A 9 -18.39 -31.68 -21.49
C ALA A 9 -19.47 -31.91 -22.55
N PHE A 10 -20.51 -32.66 -22.22
CA PHE A 10 -21.91 -32.35 -22.53
C PHE A 10 -22.85 -33.48 -22.04
N VAL A 11 -23.84 -33.06 -21.24
CA VAL A 11 -25.06 -33.76 -20.77
C VAL A 11 -24.92 -34.59 -19.50
N LEU A 12 -24.98 -33.91 -18.36
CA LEU A 12 -25.92 -34.17 -17.27
C LEU A 12 -26.04 -32.88 -16.45
N LEU A 13 -27.27 -32.46 -16.14
CA LEU A 13 -27.51 -31.48 -15.07
C LEU A 13 -26.96 -32.09 -13.79
N ALA A 14 -25.75 -31.71 -13.41
CA ALA A 14 -25.14 -32.03 -12.13
C ALA A 14 -25.10 -30.73 -11.33
N THR A 15 -25.69 -30.77 -10.14
CA THR A 15 -25.38 -29.84 -9.05
C THR A 15 -23.87 -29.67 -8.98
N ALA A 16 -23.38 -28.43 -8.98
CA ALA A 16 -21.96 -28.17 -8.73
C ALA A 16 -21.58 -28.85 -7.41
N GLN A 17 -20.67 -29.83 -7.47
CA GLN A 17 -20.19 -30.54 -6.30
C GLN A 17 -19.19 -29.63 -5.58
N ALA A 18 -19.43 -29.33 -4.30
CA ALA A 18 -18.52 -28.51 -3.51
C ALA A 18 -17.38 -29.40 -2.97
N GLU A 19 -16.16 -29.16 -3.44
CA GLU A 19 -14.95 -29.74 -2.84
C GLU A 19 -14.77 -29.21 -1.40
N VAL A 20 -14.21 -30.04 -0.51
CA VAL A 20 -13.93 -29.66 0.88
C VAL A 20 -12.44 -29.48 1.09
N GLU A 21 -12.05 -28.27 1.50
CA GLU A 21 -10.67 -27.94 1.88
C GLU A 21 -10.33 -28.45 3.28
N PHE A 22 -9.18 -29.10 3.42
CA PHE A 22 -8.61 -29.48 4.69
C PHE A 22 -7.50 -28.51 5.13
N PRO A 23 -7.15 -28.44 6.44
CA PRO A 23 -6.11 -27.56 6.97
C PRO A 23 -4.70 -27.64 6.33
N SER A 24 -4.44 -28.66 5.50
CA SER A 24 -3.26 -28.80 4.66
C SER A 24 -3.28 -27.92 3.40
N GLY A 25 -4.44 -27.41 3.00
CA GLY A 25 -4.72 -26.79 1.70
C GLY A 25 -5.14 -27.79 0.62
N GLU A 26 -5.26 -29.08 0.95
CA GLU A 26 -5.71 -30.11 0.01
C GLU A 26 -7.24 -30.15 -0.07
N MET A 27 -7.75 -30.30 -1.30
CA MET A 27 -9.18 -30.38 -1.61
C MET A 27 -9.61 -31.84 -1.81
N PHE A 28 -10.71 -32.24 -1.17
CA PHE A 28 -11.28 -33.57 -1.32
C PHE A 28 -12.75 -33.51 -1.74
N GLU A 29 -13.13 -34.31 -2.73
CA GLU A 29 -14.53 -34.48 -3.12
C GLU A 29 -15.25 -35.46 -2.18
N PRO A 30 -16.30 -35.03 -1.46
CA PRO A 30 -17.07 -35.94 -0.61
C PRO A 30 -17.96 -36.88 -1.42
N ILE A 31 -18.12 -38.12 -0.93
CA ILE A 31 -19.07 -39.09 -1.46
C ILE A 31 -20.45 -38.82 -0.85
N GLU A 32 -21.31 -38.13 -1.57
CA GLU A 32 -22.66 -37.78 -1.08
C GLU A 32 -23.61 -38.99 -1.02
N ASP A 33 -23.61 -39.83 -2.06
CA ASP A 33 -24.50 -41.00 -2.14
C ASP A 33 -23.78 -42.28 -1.69
N LEU A 34 -23.77 -42.50 -0.37
CA LEU A 34 -23.21 -43.72 0.22
C LEU A 34 -23.95 -45.00 -0.21
N SER A 35 -25.21 -44.91 -0.67
CA SER A 35 -25.96 -46.08 -1.12
C SER A 35 -25.35 -46.73 -2.36
N SER A 36 -24.61 -45.94 -3.16
CA SER A 36 -23.83 -46.42 -4.30
C SER A 36 -22.71 -47.39 -3.91
N LEU A 37 -22.29 -47.39 -2.64
CA LEU A 37 -21.23 -48.26 -2.10
C LEU A 37 -21.76 -49.62 -1.57
N GLY A 38 -23.07 -49.86 -1.66
CA GLY A 38 -23.70 -51.14 -1.34
C GLY A 38 -23.50 -51.57 0.12
N ALA A 39 -22.88 -52.74 0.35
CA ALA A 39 -22.73 -53.29 1.70
C ALA A 39 -21.88 -52.42 2.64
N LEU A 40 -21.02 -51.56 2.09
CA LEU A 40 -20.16 -50.64 2.85
C LEU A 40 -20.92 -49.43 3.42
N GLU A 41 -22.12 -49.12 2.90
CA GLU A 41 -22.94 -48.00 3.37
C GLU A 41 -23.13 -48.04 4.88
N SER A 42 -23.41 -49.22 5.45
CA SER A 42 -23.64 -49.40 6.89
C SER A 42 -22.36 -49.28 7.74
N GLU A 43 -21.18 -49.42 7.14
CA GLU A 43 -19.89 -49.34 7.84
C GLU A 43 -19.29 -47.92 7.82
N LEU A 44 -19.77 -47.07 6.91
CA LEU A 44 -19.29 -45.69 6.68
C LEU A 44 -20.23 -44.61 7.22
N GLN A 45 -21.34 -45.00 7.87
CA GLN A 45 -22.30 -44.08 8.47
C GLN A 45 -21.68 -43.17 9.52
N ASP A 46 -22.32 -42.03 9.75
CA ASP A 46 -22.12 -41.18 10.92
C ASP A 46 -23.03 -41.58 12.09
N PRO A 47 -22.57 -42.45 13.02
CA PRO A 47 -23.43 -42.92 14.10
C PRO A 47 -23.73 -41.85 15.15
N LYS A 48 -23.03 -40.71 15.13
CA LYS A 48 -23.16 -39.64 16.12
C LYS A 48 -23.61 -38.32 15.53
N ASN A 49 -23.77 -38.22 14.21
CA ASN A 49 -24.16 -36.99 13.54
C ASN A 49 -23.18 -35.84 13.87
N THR A 50 -21.89 -36.07 13.64
CA THR A 50 -20.80 -35.11 13.81
C THR A 50 -20.57 -34.22 12.58
N GLY A 51 -21.31 -34.40 11.48
CA GLY A 51 -21.24 -33.57 10.27
C GLY A 51 -20.05 -33.85 9.33
N SER A 52 -19.15 -34.72 9.75
CA SER A 52 -18.05 -35.29 8.96
C SER A 52 -18.53 -36.04 7.72
N GLN A 53 -17.75 -35.98 6.63
CA GLN A 53 -18.10 -36.56 5.33
C GLN A 53 -17.16 -37.69 4.93
N VAL A 54 -17.60 -38.53 4.00
CA VAL A 54 -16.87 -39.72 3.53
C VAL A 54 -16.07 -39.39 2.26
N TYR A 55 -14.84 -39.88 2.20
CA TYR A 55 -13.91 -39.64 1.11
C TYR A 55 -13.26 -40.96 0.65
N ASP A 56 -12.76 -40.98 -0.59
CA ASP A 56 -11.98 -42.08 -1.14
C ASP A 56 -10.48 -41.84 -0.95
N SER A 57 -9.77 -42.79 -0.34
CA SER A 57 -8.32 -42.67 -0.15
C SER A 57 -7.48 -43.21 -1.32
N GLU A 58 -8.08 -43.81 -2.36
CA GLU A 58 -7.32 -44.37 -3.48
C GLU A 58 -6.50 -43.27 -4.20
N GLY A 59 -5.16 -43.37 -4.10
CA GLY A 59 -4.24 -42.39 -4.69
C GLY A 59 -3.92 -41.18 -3.80
N PHE A 60 -4.62 -41.01 -2.68
CA PHE A 60 -4.50 -39.88 -1.77
C PHE A 60 -4.00 -40.26 -0.37
N GLU A 61 -3.49 -41.48 -0.18
CA GLU A 61 -3.06 -41.96 1.15
C GLU A 61 -1.93 -41.13 1.78
N ALA A 62 -1.08 -40.50 0.97
CA ALA A 62 0.01 -39.61 1.40
C ALA A 62 -0.34 -38.12 1.28
N PHE A 63 -1.62 -37.80 1.03
CA PHE A 63 -2.07 -36.41 1.03
C PHE A 63 -2.39 -36.00 2.47
N GLY A 64 -2.04 -34.77 2.82
CA GLY A 64 -2.27 -34.23 4.15
C GLY A 64 -3.76 -33.97 4.38
N LEU A 65 -4.31 -34.46 5.48
CA LEU A 65 -5.53 -33.90 6.08
C LEU A 65 -5.20 -32.69 6.97
N SER A 66 -3.93 -32.55 7.32
CA SER A 66 -3.31 -31.42 7.98
C SER A 66 -1.86 -31.36 7.54
N LEU A 67 -1.13 -30.30 7.91
CA LEU A 67 0.30 -30.18 7.63
C LEU A 67 1.18 -31.29 8.25
N ASN A 68 0.66 -32.04 9.24
CA ASN A 68 1.44 -33.03 9.99
C ASN A 68 0.80 -34.42 10.05
N PHE A 69 -0.39 -34.61 9.46
CA PHE A 69 -1.10 -35.89 9.45
C PHE A 69 -1.66 -36.16 8.06
N ASP A 70 -1.29 -37.32 7.51
CA ASP A 70 -1.77 -37.78 6.22
C ASP A 70 -3.05 -38.60 6.36
N VAL A 71 -3.75 -38.81 5.24
CA VAL A 71 -4.89 -39.74 5.17
C VAL A 71 -4.51 -41.12 5.73
N SER A 72 -3.29 -41.61 5.47
CA SER A 72 -2.81 -42.91 5.94
C SER A 72 -2.66 -43.02 7.46
N ASP A 73 -2.36 -41.91 8.15
CA ASP A 73 -2.25 -41.88 9.62
C ASP A 73 -3.64 -41.93 10.28
N PHE A 74 -4.64 -41.38 9.59
CA PHE A 74 -5.98 -41.24 10.13
C PHE A 74 -6.94 -42.37 9.74
N LYS A 75 -6.86 -42.92 8.52
CA LYS A 75 -7.89 -43.84 8.01
C LYS A 75 -7.89 -45.21 8.69
N SER A 76 -8.97 -45.95 8.45
CA SER A 76 -9.09 -47.35 8.90
C SER A 76 -8.12 -48.25 8.12
N PRO A 77 -7.37 -49.16 8.78
CA PRO A 77 -6.38 -49.99 8.09
C PRO A 77 -6.96 -50.92 7.02
N THR A 78 -8.22 -51.34 7.19
CA THR A 78 -8.87 -52.30 6.29
C THR A 78 -9.76 -51.66 5.23
N SER A 79 -9.96 -50.33 5.28
CA SER A 79 -10.89 -49.62 4.41
C SER A 79 -10.18 -48.74 3.39
N ARG A 80 -10.75 -48.72 2.17
CA ARG A 80 -10.42 -47.73 1.12
C ARG A 80 -11.05 -46.37 1.40
N TYR A 81 -12.24 -46.36 2.00
CA TYR A 81 -12.96 -45.13 2.30
C TYR A 81 -12.68 -44.70 3.74
N PHE A 82 -12.62 -43.39 3.97
CA PHE A 82 -12.46 -42.82 5.29
C PHE A 82 -13.45 -41.70 5.52
N ARG A 83 -13.78 -41.42 6.77
CA ARG A 83 -14.58 -40.25 7.13
C ARG A 83 -13.71 -39.24 7.86
N ALA A 84 -13.87 -37.96 7.59
CA ALA A 84 -13.10 -36.90 8.23
C ALA A 84 -13.91 -35.61 8.40
N HIS A 85 -13.52 -34.77 9.37
CA HIS A 85 -14.09 -33.44 9.58
C HIS A 85 -12.98 -32.37 9.55
N PRO A 86 -13.07 -31.31 8.72
CA PRO A 86 -12.03 -30.28 8.62
C PRO A 86 -11.74 -29.57 9.95
N ALA A 87 -12.78 -29.15 10.70
CA ALA A 87 -12.60 -28.54 12.02
C ALA A 87 -11.89 -29.47 13.04
N PHE A 88 -12.18 -30.78 13.00
CA PHE A 88 -11.47 -31.76 13.84
C PHE A 88 -9.98 -31.86 13.47
N MET A 89 -9.67 -31.87 12.18
CA MET A 89 -8.27 -31.84 11.71
C MET A 89 -7.56 -30.54 12.05
N SER A 90 -8.26 -29.41 12.01
CA SER A 90 -7.72 -28.10 12.41
C SER A 90 -7.34 -28.08 13.88
N CYS A 91 -8.19 -28.67 14.74
CA CYS A 91 -7.91 -28.90 16.15
C CYS A 91 -6.63 -29.72 16.37
N LEU A 92 -6.48 -30.86 15.68
CA LEU A 92 -5.28 -31.70 15.81
C LEU A 92 -4.02 -31.01 15.26
N GLN A 93 -4.12 -30.32 14.12
CA GLN A 93 -3.01 -29.58 13.51
C GLN A 93 -2.47 -28.51 14.46
N ARG A 94 -3.37 -27.69 15.02
CA ARG A 94 -2.99 -26.59 15.91
C ARG A 94 -2.44 -27.12 17.23
N THR A 95 -2.98 -28.22 17.75
CA THR A 95 -2.41 -28.92 18.92
C THR A 95 -0.97 -29.36 18.66
N TYR A 96 -0.72 -30.02 17.53
CA TYR A 96 0.64 -30.41 17.12
C TYR A 96 1.59 -29.21 17.01
N ASN A 97 1.12 -28.10 16.40
CA ASN A 97 1.93 -26.91 16.23
C ASN A 97 2.35 -26.25 17.56
N VAL A 98 1.52 -26.34 18.61
CA VAL A 98 1.87 -25.85 19.95
C VAL A 98 2.96 -26.72 20.56
N LEU A 99 2.81 -28.05 20.56
CA LEU A 99 3.80 -28.99 21.11
C LEU A 99 5.16 -28.89 20.40
N ARG A 100 5.15 -28.68 19.08
CA ARG A 100 6.39 -28.55 18.31
C ARG A 100 7.26 -27.38 18.77
N ARG A 101 6.69 -26.36 19.42
CA ARG A 101 7.46 -25.24 20.00
C ARG A 101 8.34 -25.68 21.16
N THR A 102 8.02 -26.79 21.82
CA THR A 102 8.80 -27.41 22.89
C THR A 102 9.61 -28.62 22.42
N GLU A 103 9.81 -28.77 21.11
CA GLU A 103 10.49 -29.92 20.48
C GLU A 103 9.83 -31.28 20.76
N GLU A 104 8.54 -31.29 21.12
CA GLU A 104 7.74 -32.50 21.33
C GLU A 104 6.67 -32.64 20.23
N THR A 105 6.27 -33.87 19.91
CA THR A 105 5.26 -34.14 18.88
C THR A 105 4.17 -35.09 19.38
N VAL A 106 3.08 -35.13 18.61
CA VAL A 106 1.95 -36.02 18.87
C VAL A 106 1.68 -36.85 17.63
N VAL A 107 1.43 -38.14 17.84
CA VAL A 107 1.06 -39.09 16.79
C VAL A 107 -0.38 -39.57 16.97
N ILE A 108 -1.06 -39.85 15.86
CA ILE A 108 -2.37 -40.50 15.86
C ILE A 108 -2.15 -41.99 16.07
N ALA A 109 -2.44 -42.49 17.27
CA ALA A 109 -2.42 -43.91 17.56
C ALA A 109 -3.59 -44.64 16.88
N GLU A 110 -4.77 -44.02 16.94
CA GLU A 110 -5.98 -44.50 16.25
C GLU A 110 -6.78 -43.32 15.72
N GLY A 111 -6.97 -43.25 14.40
CA GLY A 111 -7.87 -42.29 13.77
C GLY A 111 -9.24 -42.89 13.46
N TYR A 112 -9.85 -42.48 12.34
CA TYR A 112 -11.06 -43.09 11.81
C TYR A 112 -10.98 -44.63 11.72
N ARG A 113 -12.04 -45.31 12.16
CA ARG A 113 -12.19 -46.76 12.08
C ARG A 113 -13.57 -47.12 11.54
N VAL A 114 -13.64 -48.02 10.57
CA VAL A 114 -14.93 -48.61 10.18
C VAL A 114 -15.49 -49.45 11.33
N ALA A 115 -16.81 -49.66 11.36
CA ALA A 115 -17.47 -50.41 12.44
C ALA A 115 -16.89 -51.81 12.68
N ALA A 116 -16.33 -52.45 11.65
CA ALA A 116 -15.66 -53.74 11.76
C ALA A 116 -14.31 -53.68 12.50
N ASP A 117 -13.57 -52.58 12.37
CA ASP A 117 -12.22 -52.40 12.94
C ASP A 117 -12.25 -51.87 14.37
N SER A 118 -13.29 -51.11 14.75
CA SER A 118 -13.51 -50.65 16.13
C SER A 118 -14.97 -50.80 16.58
N PRO A 119 -15.43 -52.02 16.89
CA PRO A 119 -16.83 -52.27 17.25
C PRO A 119 -17.21 -51.72 18.64
N SER A 120 -16.23 -51.42 19.50
CA SER A 120 -16.45 -50.95 20.87
C SER A 120 -16.38 -49.44 21.03
N ASP A 121 -15.68 -48.72 20.14
CA ASP A 121 -15.60 -47.27 20.15
C ASP A 121 -16.33 -46.69 18.95
N VAL A 122 -17.56 -46.25 19.21
CA VAL A 122 -18.44 -45.68 18.19
C VAL A 122 -17.95 -44.30 17.72
N TYR A 123 -17.15 -43.57 18.50
CA TYR A 123 -16.64 -42.26 18.07
C TYR A 123 -15.50 -42.37 17.08
N LEU A 124 -14.65 -43.39 17.14
CA LEU A 124 -13.66 -43.60 16.06
C LEU A 124 -14.34 -43.90 14.72
N GLN A 125 -15.58 -44.39 14.75
CA GLN A 125 -16.41 -44.53 13.55
C GLN A 125 -16.94 -43.21 13.04
N THR A 126 -16.71 -42.08 13.72
CA THR A 126 -17.22 -40.78 13.29
C THR A 126 -16.27 -40.00 12.37
N GLY A 127 -14.99 -40.35 12.31
CA GLY A 127 -14.03 -39.53 11.57
C GLY A 127 -13.88 -38.10 12.13
N ALA A 128 -14.45 -37.84 13.30
CA ALA A 128 -14.28 -36.64 14.10
C ALA A 128 -13.78 -37.02 15.49
N ALA A 129 -13.01 -38.12 15.58
CA ALA A 129 -12.34 -38.58 16.79
C ALA A 129 -11.00 -39.23 16.46
N ALA A 130 -10.05 -39.11 17.38
CA ALA A 130 -8.74 -39.75 17.31
C ALA A 130 -8.19 -40.01 18.71
N VAL A 131 -7.51 -41.14 18.88
CA VAL A 131 -6.63 -41.42 20.02
C VAL A 131 -5.23 -40.93 19.66
N ILE A 132 -4.76 -39.96 20.42
CA ILE A 132 -3.45 -39.32 20.25
C ILE A 132 -2.53 -39.66 21.43
N GLN A 133 -1.23 -39.72 21.17
CA GLN A 133 -0.19 -39.96 22.17
C GLN A 133 1.07 -39.17 21.82
N LEU A 134 1.87 -38.84 22.82
CA LEU A 134 3.17 -38.21 22.63
C LEU A 134 4.13 -39.20 21.95
N GLU A 135 4.97 -38.72 21.06
CA GLU A 135 5.89 -39.56 20.29
C GLU A 135 7.13 -39.97 21.10
N GLU A 136 7.64 -39.05 21.93
CA GLU A 136 8.89 -39.22 22.66
C GLU A 136 8.72 -40.02 23.96
N GLU A 137 9.54 -41.07 24.15
CA GLU A 137 9.55 -41.86 25.40
C GLU A 137 9.97 -41.05 26.65
N ASP A 138 10.70 -39.94 26.45
CA ASP A 138 11.17 -39.01 27.51
C ASP A 138 10.43 -37.65 27.47
N ALA A 139 9.22 -37.59 26.90
CA ALA A 139 8.44 -36.35 26.85
C ALA A 139 8.25 -35.73 28.25
N THR A 140 8.44 -34.42 28.33
CA THR A 140 8.24 -33.63 29.55
C THR A 140 6.78 -33.27 29.75
N THR A 141 6.03 -33.10 28.65
CA THR A 141 4.58 -32.94 28.68
C THR A 141 3.90 -34.22 29.14
N THR A 142 3.01 -34.10 30.12
CA THR A 142 2.14 -35.18 30.58
C THR A 142 0.88 -35.26 29.72
N ILE A 143 0.20 -36.41 29.71
CA ILE A 143 -1.09 -36.56 29.00
C ILE A 143 -2.16 -35.59 29.54
N GLN A 144 -2.05 -35.19 30.80
CA GLN A 144 -2.92 -34.15 31.37
C GLN A 144 -2.61 -32.78 30.79
N GLU A 145 -1.34 -32.41 30.60
CA GLU A 145 -0.94 -31.17 29.93
C GLU A 145 -1.31 -31.20 28.43
N LEU A 146 -1.19 -32.34 27.77
CA LEU A 146 -1.70 -32.53 26.41
C LEU A 146 -3.22 -32.27 26.34
N ALA A 147 -4.00 -32.77 27.31
CA ALA A 147 -5.43 -32.48 27.39
C ALA A 147 -5.71 -30.98 27.60
N ALA A 148 -4.87 -30.25 28.34
CA ALA A 148 -5.02 -28.81 28.52
C ALA A 148 -4.82 -28.06 27.20
N ILE A 149 -3.76 -28.39 26.46
CA ILE A 149 -3.49 -27.81 25.13
C ILE A 149 -4.65 -28.10 24.17
N VAL A 150 -5.18 -29.33 24.18
CA VAL A 150 -6.34 -29.70 23.35
C VAL A 150 -7.58 -28.90 23.74
N ILE A 151 -7.85 -28.68 25.02
CA ILE A 151 -8.98 -27.85 25.46
C ILE A 151 -8.81 -26.41 24.97
N GLU A 152 -7.62 -25.83 25.14
CA GLU A 152 -7.29 -24.47 24.71
C GLU A 152 -7.54 -24.26 23.20
N ILE A 153 -7.09 -25.21 22.39
CA ILE A 153 -7.16 -25.13 20.94
C ILE A 153 -8.54 -25.51 20.38
N CYS A 154 -9.12 -26.61 20.85
CA CYS A 154 -10.22 -27.27 20.16
C CYS A 154 -11.59 -26.76 20.58
N VAL A 155 -11.75 -26.24 21.81
CA VAL A 155 -13.05 -25.69 22.26
C VAL A 155 -13.51 -24.53 21.36
N PRO A 156 -12.68 -23.50 21.07
CA PRO A 156 -13.10 -22.43 20.16
C PRO A 156 -13.40 -22.94 18.74
N ILE A 157 -12.60 -23.87 18.22
CA ILE A 157 -12.76 -24.41 16.86
C ILE A 157 -14.06 -25.22 16.73
N PHE A 158 -14.38 -26.05 17.71
CA PHE A 158 -15.60 -26.87 17.68
C PHE A 158 -16.85 -26.03 17.83
N GLN A 159 -16.77 -24.94 18.59
CA GLN A 159 -17.88 -24.01 18.73
C GLN A 159 -18.26 -23.33 17.40
N GLU A 160 -17.30 -23.06 16.51
CA GLU A 160 -17.56 -22.49 15.17
C GLU A 160 -18.41 -23.41 14.29
N VAL A 161 -18.35 -24.73 14.56
CA VAL A 161 -19.18 -25.75 13.89
C VAL A 161 -20.31 -26.27 14.79
N GLN A 162 -20.69 -25.49 15.82
CA GLN A 162 -21.77 -25.80 16.77
C GLN A 162 -21.60 -27.13 17.53
N GLY A 163 -20.37 -27.64 17.62
CA GLY A 163 -20.05 -28.89 18.31
C GLY A 163 -19.37 -28.67 19.66
N ASP A 164 -19.47 -29.69 20.51
CA ASP A 164 -18.81 -29.72 21.81
C ASP A 164 -17.58 -30.62 21.82
N ILE A 165 -16.64 -30.34 22.72
CA ILE A 165 -15.45 -31.17 22.90
C ILE A 165 -15.77 -32.42 23.72
N GLY A 166 -15.27 -33.56 23.29
CA GLY A 166 -15.15 -34.75 24.13
C GLY A 166 -13.71 -35.16 24.33
N LEU A 167 -13.36 -35.54 25.55
CA LEU A 167 -12.06 -36.09 25.91
C LEU A 167 -12.22 -37.37 26.73
N VAL A 168 -11.49 -38.40 26.33
CA VAL A 168 -11.31 -39.63 27.12
C VAL A 168 -9.85 -39.76 27.52
N LEU A 169 -9.59 -39.64 28.82
CA LEU A 169 -8.26 -39.71 29.41
C LEU A 169 -7.88 -41.16 29.73
N PHE A 170 -6.75 -41.62 29.17
CA PHE A 170 -6.13 -42.91 29.48
C PHE A 170 -4.85 -42.70 30.32
N SER A 171 -4.11 -43.77 30.60
CA SER A 171 -2.84 -43.70 31.35
C SER A 171 -1.73 -42.95 30.60
N ASP A 172 -1.66 -43.16 29.29
CA ASP A 172 -0.55 -42.80 28.40
C ASP A 172 -1.03 -42.21 27.07
N LYS A 173 -2.34 -42.03 26.90
CA LYS A 173 -2.97 -41.52 25.67
C LYS A 173 -4.18 -40.65 25.99
N LEU A 174 -4.60 -39.86 25.02
CA LEU A 174 -5.79 -39.03 25.07
C LEU A 174 -6.64 -39.29 23.83
N GLN A 175 -7.93 -39.55 24.00
CA GLN A 175 -8.87 -39.51 22.89
C GLN A 175 -9.52 -38.14 22.84
N VAL A 176 -9.47 -37.52 21.65
CA VAL A 176 -10.12 -36.25 21.34
C VAL A 176 -11.25 -36.55 20.37
N GLN A 177 -12.42 -35.96 20.61
CA GLN A 177 -13.58 -36.14 19.75
C GLN A 177 -14.45 -34.88 19.69
N LEU A 178 -15.03 -34.63 18.53
CA LEU A 178 -16.17 -33.73 18.36
C LEU A 178 -17.43 -34.49 18.78
N GLN A 179 -18.19 -33.96 19.74
CA GLN A 179 -19.47 -34.55 20.13
C GLN A 179 -20.47 -34.50 18.98
N GLY A 180 -21.41 -35.43 18.98
CA GLY A 180 -22.51 -35.45 18.03
C GLY A 180 -23.46 -34.28 18.18
N ALA A 181 -24.08 -33.83 17.10
CA ALA A 181 -25.05 -32.72 17.13
C ALA A 181 -26.28 -33.01 18.01
N ASP A 182 -26.61 -34.28 18.22
CA ASP A 182 -27.73 -34.74 19.05
C ASP A 182 -27.34 -34.94 20.53
N GLU A 183 -26.08 -34.70 20.89
CA GLU A 183 -25.55 -34.89 22.24
C GLU A 183 -25.44 -33.55 22.98
N THR A 184 -25.71 -33.57 24.29
CA THR A 184 -25.75 -32.34 25.09
C THR A 184 -24.41 -32.13 25.79
N GLY A 185 -23.62 -31.19 25.28
CA GLY A 185 -22.49 -30.61 25.99
C GLY A 185 -21.17 -31.37 25.91
N PRO A 186 -20.11 -30.79 26.50
CA PRO A 186 -18.80 -31.43 26.55
C PRO A 186 -18.81 -32.74 27.32
N LEU A 187 -18.03 -33.72 26.84
CA LEU A 187 -17.85 -35.02 27.50
C LEU A 187 -16.44 -35.13 28.07
N PHE A 188 -16.31 -35.28 29.39
CA PHE A 188 -15.02 -35.56 30.03
C PHE A 188 -15.08 -36.90 30.75
N ARG A 189 -14.32 -37.88 30.28
CA ARG A 189 -14.28 -39.23 30.84
C ARG A 189 -12.84 -39.65 31.13
N ALA A 190 -12.62 -40.37 32.23
CA ALA A 190 -11.33 -40.99 32.52
C ALA A 190 -11.49 -42.51 32.62
N GLU A 191 -10.62 -43.25 31.92
CA GLU A 191 -10.59 -44.70 31.96
C GLU A 191 -9.85 -45.25 33.18
N ALA A 192 -10.04 -46.55 33.44
CA ALA A 192 -9.37 -47.21 34.56
C ALA A 192 -7.84 -47.19 34.38
N GLY A 193 -7.13 -46.52 35.29
CA GLY A 193 -5.67 -46.39 35.25
C GLY A 193 -5.16 -45.00 34.81
N ALA A 194 -6.06 -44.09 34.42
CA ALA A 194 -5.73 -42.69 34.17
C ALA A 194 -5.24 -41.98 35.45
N SER A 195 -4.57 -40.83 35.28
CA SER A 195 -4.01 -40.02 36.39
C SER A 195 -5.07 -39.50 37.36
N MET A 196 -6.32 -39.43 36.93
CA MET A 196 -7.47 -39.00 37.73
C MET A 196 -8.74 -39.77 37.35
N ASN A 197 -9.74 -39.73 38.23
CA ASN A 197 -11.06 -40.32 37.93
C ASN A 197 -11.93 -39.31 37.15
N THR A 198 -13.03 -39.80 36.55
CA THR A 198 -13.93 -38.99 35.72
C THR A 198 -14.40 -37.70 36.38
N ALA A 199 -14.85 -37.73 37.64
CA ALA A 199 -15.36 -36.53 38.32
C ALA A 199 -14.27 -35.46 38.56
N ALA A 200 -13.06 -35.91 38.88
CA ALA A 200 -11.90 -35.03 39.01
C ALA A 200 -11.49 -34.45 37.64
N PHE A 201 -11.52 -35.27 36.58
CA PHE A 201 -11.20 -34.83 35.22
C PHE A 201 -12.19 -33.81 34.69
N GLU A 202 -13.48 -34.06 34.88
CA GLU A 202 -14.52 -33.10 34.51
C GLU A 202 -14.32 -31.75 35.23
N THR A 203 -14.10 -31.77 36.55
CA THR A 203 -13.86 -30.55 37.31
C THR A 203 -12.63 -29.80 36.82
N TRP A 204 -11.53 -30.52 36.55
CA TRP A 204 -10.28 -29.96 36.06
C TRP A 204 -10.43 -29.39 34.63
N ALA A 205 -11.06 -30.13 33.72
CA ALA A 205 -11.24 -29.74 32.32
C ALA A 205 -12.06 -28.46 32.18
N TRP A 206 -13.12 -28.31 32.99
CA TRP A 206 -13.87 -27.06 33.05
C TRP A 206 -13.03 -25.89 33.60
N GLY A 207 -12.12 -26.15 34.55
CA GLY A 207 -11.15 -25.14 34.99
C GLY A 207 -10.17 -24.74 33.89
N GLN A 208 -9.77 -25.67 33.02
CA GLN A 208 -8.96 -25.36 31.84
C GLN A 208 -9.75 -24.55 30.80
N ILE A 209 -11.05 -24.83 30.61
CA ILE A 209 -11.90 -23.98 29.77
C ILE A 209 -11.96 -22.55 30.31
N ASP A 210 -12.06 -22.38 31.64
CA ASP A 210 -12.03 -21.04 32.24
C ASP A 210 -10.70 -20.33 31.94
N GLU A 211 -9.56 -21.03 32.07
CA GLU A 211 -8.23 -20.49 31.75
C GLU A 211 -8.08 -20.13 30.26
N THR A 212 -8.62 -20.94 29.34
CA THR A 212 -8.64 -20.67 27.89
C THR A 212 -9.35 -19.37 27.53
N TYR A 213 -10.31 -18.94 28.36
CA TYR A 213 -11.09 -17.72 28.14
C TYR A 213 -10.59 -16.51 28.94
N GLU A 214 -9.44 -16.64 29.60
CA GLU A 214 -8.67 -15.48 30.05
C GLU A 214 -7.97 -14.82 28.84
N PRO A 215 -7.94 -13.48 28.76
CA PRO A 215 -7.30 -12.77 27.65
C PRO A 215 -5.77 -12.95 27.72
N ILE A 216 -5.13 -13.10 26.56
CA ILE A 216 -3.66 -13.23 26.46
C ILE A 216 -2.97 -11.98 27.01
N SER A 217 -3.55 -10.81 26.76
CA SER A 217 -3.09 -9.51 27.26
C SER A 217 -4.27 -8.64 27.66
N VAL A 218 -4.10 -7.87 28.72
CA VAL A 218 -5.08 -6.90 29.19
C VAL A 218 -4.55 -5.49 28.89
N PRO A 219 -5.31 -4.63 28.19
CA PRO A 219 -4.96 -3.22 28.02
C PRO A 219 -4.70 -2.52 29.36
N GLU A 220 -3.78 -1.56 29.39
CA GLU A 220 -3.61 -0.72 30.57
C GLU A 220 -4.83 0.19 30.74
N CYS A 221 -5.47 0.15 31.92
CA CYS A 221 -6.57 1.04 32.26
C CYS A 221 -6.24 1.90 33.49
N PRO A 222 -5.69 3.11 33.29
CA PRO A 222 -5.27 4.00 34.37
C PRO A 222 -6.38 4.29 35.38
N ALA A 223 -6.02 4.60 36.62
CA ALA A 223 -6.99 4.93 37.67
C ALA A 223 -7.78 6.22 37.40
N ASP A 224 -7.23 7.09 36.54
CA ASP A 224 -7.82 8.32 36.03
C ASP A 224 -8.44 8.18 34.64
N ALA A 225 -8.58 6.95 34.12
CA ALA A 225 -9.34 6.69 32.90
C ALA A 225 -10.79 7.18 33.01
N ASP A 226 -11.40 7.50 31.86
CA ASP A 226 -12.75 8.05 31.78
C ASP A 226 -13.75 7.15 32.52
N SER A 227 -14.26 7.66 33.65
CA SER A 227 -15.30 6.99 34.43
C SER A 227 -16.63 7.68 34.18
N LEU A 228 -17.68 6.91 33.95
CA LEU A 228 -19.01 7.46 33.73
C LEU A 228 -19.79 7.53 35.05
N ALA A 229 -20.24 8.71 35.44
CA ALA A 229 -21.24 8.86 36.48
C ALA A 229 -22.59 8.30 36.01
N SER A 230 -23.51 8.04 36.94
CA SER A 230 -24.85 7.56 36.58
C SER A 230 -25.56 8.57 35.67
N GLY A 231 -26.01 8.08 34.51
CA GLY A 231 -26.64 8.84 33.43
C GLY A 231 -25.68 9.34 32.36
N GLU A 232 -24.37 9.10 32.47
CA GLU A 232 -23.38 9.50 31.48
C GLU A 232 -23.09 8.38 30.47
N THR A 233 -22.65 8.81 29.27
CA THR A 233 -22.38 7.97 28.11
C THR A 233 -20.98 8.22 27.55
N PHE A 234 -20.44 7.20 26.92
CA PHE A 234 -19.26 7.24 26.05
C PHE A 234 -19.66 6.69 24.67
N PRO A 235 -19.38 7.42 23.57
CA PRO A 235 -18.90 8.80 23.53
C PRO A 235 -19.87 9.80 24.16
N THR A 236 -19.35 10.89 24.70
CA THR A 236 -20.17 11.88 25.42
C THR A 236 -21.18 12.54 24.50
N GLY A 237 -22.46 12.51 24.91
CA GLY A 237 -23.55 13.19 24.20
C GLY A 237 -24.36 12.29 23.27
N ILE A 238 -23.91 11.05 23.06
CA ILE A 238 -24.71 10.01 22.39
C ILE A 238 -25.70 9.42 23.40
N THR A 239 -26.96 9.22 22.98
CA THR A 239 -28.06 8.77 23.85
C THR A 239 -28.59 7.38 23.53
N ALA A 240 -28.23 6.83 22.38
CA ALA A 240 -28.61 5.50 21.92
C ALA A 240 -27.36 4.82 21.35
N PRO A 241 -27.09 3.55 21.69
CA PRO A 241 -25.89 2.87 21.21
C PRO A 241 -25.87 2.76 19.68
N GLU A 242 -27.03 2.63 19.03
CA GLU A 242 -27.17 2.50 17.59
C GLU A 242 -26.67 3.74 16.82
N ASP A 243 -26.72 4.93 17.44
CA ASP A 243 -26.22 6.18 16.83
C ASP A 243 -24.68 6.20 16.69
N GLU A 244 -23.97 5.35 17.46
CA GLU A 244 -22.49 5.27 17.45
C GLU A 244 -21.98 3.98 16.81
N VAL A 245 -22.58 2.84 17.14
CA VAL A 245 -22.10 1.52 16.67
C VAL A 245 -22.91 0.95 15.51
N GLY A 246 -23.83 1.74 14.96
CA GLY A 246 -24.68 1.41 13.81
C GLY A 246 -25.93 0.62 14.18
N ASP A 247 -27.00 0.81 13.40
CA ASP A 247 -28.32 0.20 13.55
C ASP A 247 -28.26 -1.32 13.33
N ILE A 248 -29.20 -2.08 13.94
CA ILE A 248 -29.39 -3.50 13.58
C ILE A 248 -29.89 -3.63 12.15
N ASP A 249 -29.54 -4.71 11.45
CA ASP A 249 -30.20 -5.02 10.16
C ASP A 249 -31.59 -5.58 10.42
N TYR A 250 -31.64 -6.59 11.29
CA TYR A 250 -32.85 -7.21 11.79
C TYR A 250 -32.56 -8.00 13.08
N PRO A 251 -33.59 -8.31 13.88
CA PRO A 251 -33.44 -9.26 14.98
C PRO A 251 -32.97 -10.63 14.48
N VAL A 252 -31.91 -11.16 15.10
CA VAL A 252 -31.43 -12.53 14.94
C VAL A 252 -32.19 -13.41 15.92
N THR A 253 -32.92 -14.37 15.37
CA THR A 253 -33.78 -15.30 16.11
C THR A 253 -33.33 -16.74 15.84
N ARG A 254 -33.77 -17.71 16.65
CA ARG A 254 -33.32 -19.11 16.52
C ARG A 254 -33.70 -19.76 15.18
N ASP A 255 -34.80 -19.31 14.57
CA ASP A 255 -35.26 -19.74 13.25
C ASP A 255 -34.44 -19.15 12.10
N LYS A 256 -33.74 -18.04 12.33
CA LYS A 256 -32.70 -17.51 11.42
C LYS A 256 -31.39 -18.26 11.64
N VAL A 257 -31.41 -19.54 11.30
CA VAL A 257 -30.37 -20.52 11.62
C VAL A 257 -28.98 -20.04 11.18
N GLU A 258 -28.83 -19.49 9.98
CA GLU A 258 -27.51 -19.09 9.47
C GLU A 258 -26.90 -17.89 10.22
N ASP A 259 -27.68 -16.86 10.56
CA ASP A 259 -27.19 -15.74 11.38
C ASP A 259 -27.02 -16.13 12.84
N PHE A 260 -27.89 -17.00 13.37
CA PHE A 260 -27.76 -17.50 14.74
C PHE A 260 -26.51 -18.37 14.93
N LYS A 261 -26.09 -19.14 13.90
CA LYS A 261 -24.81 -19.87 13.90
C LYS A 261 -23.59 -18.96 14.01
N ARG A 262 -23.67 -17.74 13.46
CA ARG A 262 -22.57 -16.75 13.50
C ARG A 262 -22.35 -16.16 14.89
N LEU A 263 -23.38 -16.13 15.74
CA LEU A 263 -23.23 -15.80 17.15
C LEU A 263 -22.45 -16.90 17.88
N THR A 264 -21.73 -16.52 18.93
CA THR A 264 -20.97 -17.42 19.78
C THR A 264 -21.56 -17.45 21.19
N GLN A 265 -21.31 -18.51 21.93
CA GLN A 265 -21.75 -18.67 23.31
C GLN A 265 -20.56 -18.58 24.27
N TYR A 266 -20.58 -17.70 25.26
CA TYR A 266 -19.51 -17.62 26.26
C TYR A 266 -19.47 -18.91 27.13
N PRO A 267 -18.44 -19.78 27.02
CA PRO A 267 -18.48 -21.12 27.62
C PRO A 267 -17.96 -21.17 29.05
N ALA A 268 -17.09 -20.24 29.44
CA ALA A 268 -16.43 -20.20 30.74
C ALA A 268 -17.34 -19.71 31.88
N SER A 269 -16.87 -19.92 33.11
CA SER A 269 -17.52 -19.61 34.39
C SER A 269 -16.81 -18.50 35.19
N ASN A 270 -15.82 -17.85 34.58
CA ASN A 270 -15.17 -16.64 35.07
C ASN A 270 -16.10 -15.41 35.05
N ILE A 271 -17.16 -15.43 34.22
CA ILE A 271 -18.30 -14.49 34.25
C ILE A 271 -19.54 -15.16 34.86
N VAL A 272 -20.31 -14.38 35.65
CA VAL A 272 -21.62 -14.79 36.16
C VAL A 272 -22.71 -14.37 35.17
N PHE A 273 -23.64 -15.26 34.83
CA PHE A 273 -24.80 -14.96 33.97
C PHE A 273 -26.09 -15.16 34.78
N ASP A 274 -27.05 -14.23 34.68
CA ASP A 274 -28.30 -14.32 35.46
C ASP A 274 -29.20 -15.45 34.94
N ASN A 275 -29.29 -15.60 33.60
CA ASN A 275 -30.02 -16.66 32.91
C ASN A 275 -31.46 -16.80 33.43
N GLU A 276 -32.18 -15.68 33.52
CA GLU A 276 -33.61 -15.65 33.87
C GLU A 276 -34.49 -16.38 32.83
N GLU A 277 -33.97 -16.58 31.62
CA GLU A 277 -34.62 -17.26 30.49
C GLU A 277 -34.83 -18.76 30.76
N ARG A 278 -34.30 -19.31 31.87
CA ARG A 278 -34.61 -20.68 32.30
C ARG A 278 -36.07 -20.86 32.78
N SER A 279 -36.83 -19.77 32.92
CA SER A 279 -38.21 -19.81 33.39
C SER A 279 -39.17 -20.35 32.33
N GLY A 280 -40.24 -21.03 32.75
CA GLY A 280 -41.25 -21.62 31.85
C GLY A 280 -41.96 -20.64 30.89
N ALA A 281 -41.86 -19.33 31.13
CA ALA A 281 -42.38 -18.31 30.23
C ALA A 281 -41.47 -18.08 29.01
N TRP A 282 -40.14 -18.25 29.17
CA TRP A 282 -39.15 -18.14 28.11
C TRP A 282 -38.98 -19.44 27.33
N CYS A 283 -38.73 -20.54 28.03
CA CYS A 283 -38.50 -21.86 27.42
C CYS A 283 -39.78 -22.61 26.98
N GLY A 284 -40.94 -21.97 27.10
CA GLY A 284 -42.25 -22.49 26.67
C GLY A 284 -42.79 -21.85 25.40
N SER A 285 -42.01 -21.02 24.70
CA SER A 285 -42.32 -20.51 23.35
C SER A 285 -42.31 -21.65 22.31
N GLU A 286 -42.97 -21.44 21.16
CA GLU A 286 -43.01 -22.45 20.07
C GLU A 286 -41.60 -22.81 19.56
N ASP A 287 -40.62 -21.92 19.71
CA ASP A 287 -39.30 -22.02 19.08
C ASP A 287 -38.23 -22.76 19.91
N ARG A 288 -38.33 -22.79 21.25
CA ARG A 288 -37.28 -23.38 22.12
C ARG A 288 -37.59 -24.78 22.64
N GLY A 289 -38.87 -25.13 22.80
CA GLY A 289 -39.33 -26.48 23.18
C GLY A 289 -38.90 -27.05 24.54
N ARG A 290 -37.82 -26.55 25.18
CA ARG A 290 -37.32 -26.97 26.51
C ARG A 290 -36.56 -25.86 27.25
N CYS A 291 -36.50 -26.00 28.57
CA CYS A 291 -35.76 -25.07 29.46
C CYS A 291 -34.31 -25.50 29.63
N VAL A 292 -33.38 -24.57 29.39
CA VAL A 292 -31.94 -24.77 29.60
C VAL A 292 -31.49 -23.92 30.78
N ASP A 293 -30.69 -24.50 31.69
CA ASP A 293 -30.07 -23.76 32.80
C ASP A 293 -28.55 -23.72 32.60
N CYS A 294 -28.03 -22.57 32.17
CA CYS A 294 -26.60 -22.33 32.04
C CYS A 294 -26.04 -21.36 33.10
N SER A 295 -26.72 -21.22 34.25
CA SER A 295 -26.30 -20.29 35.30
C SER A 295 -24.93 -20.62 35.90
N THR A 296 -24.49 -21.88 35.78
CA THR A 296 -23.17 -22.33 36.25
C THR A 296 -22.17 -22.48 35.11
N ARG A 297 -22.57 -23.12 34.01
CA ARG A 297 -21.75 -23.42 32.82
C ARG A 297 -22.66 -23.52 31.60
N MET A 298 -22.12 -23.44 30.38
CA MET A 298 -22.91 -23.76 29.19
C MET A 298 -23.41 -25.22 29.24
N LEU A 299 -24.61 -25.47 28.70
CA LEU A 299 -25.12 -26.85 28.56
C LEU A 299 -24.47 -27.56 27.37
N GLY A 300 -24.29 -26.86 26.26
CA GLY A 300 -23.65 -27.34 25.04
C GLY A 300 -23.63 -26.27 23.96
N SER A 301 -22.92 -26.54 22.87
CA SER A 301 -22.67 -25.60 21.77
C SER A 301 -23.72 -25.68 20.65
N SER A 302 -24.55 -26.73 20.67
CA SER A 302 -25.69 -26.91 19.79
C SER A 302 -26.66 -25.73 19.87
N LEU A 303 -27.34 -25.41 18.77
CA LEU A 303 -28.20 -24.22 18.71
C LEU A 303 -29.32 -24.25 19.76
N ASP A 304 -29.88 -25.43 20.05
CA ASP A 304 -30.95 -25.61 21.04
C ASP A 304 -30.45 -25.56 22.49
N ASP A 305 -29.16 -25.83 22.73
CA ASP A 305 -28.54 -25.81 24.07
C ASP A 305 -27.94 -24.43 24.42
N ARG A 306 -27.90 -23.49 23.47
CA ARG A 306 -27.40 -22.13 23.71
C ARG A 306 -28.32 -21.33 24.64
N CYS A 307 -27.77 -20.79 25.71
CA CYS A 307 -28.46 -19.89 26.64
C CYS A 307 -28.35 -18.44 26.19
N ALA A 308 -29.47 -17.70 26.24
CA ALA A 308 -29.60 -16.41 25.58
C ALA A 308 -28.55 -15.39 26.04
N ASP A 309 -28.42 -15.21 27.35
CA ASP A 309 -27.42 -14.37 28.02
C ASP A 309 -25.96 -14.69 27.70
N ARG A 310 -25.67 -15.93 27.30
CA ARG A 310 -24.32 -16.34 26.91
C ARG A 310 -24.09 -16.17 25.42
N VAL A 311 -25.13 -16.00 24.62
CA VAL A 311 -25.04 -15.80 23.18
C VAL A 311 -24.74 -14.34 22.88
N MET A 312 -23.77 -14.10 22.00
CA MET A 312 -23.28 -12.77 21.65
C MET A 312 -22.51 -12.79 20.33
N SER A 313 -22.22 -11.61 19.78
CA SER A 313 -21.27 -11.48 18.68
C SER A 313 -19.85 -11.84 19.15
N LYS A 314 -18.98 -12.22 18.22
CA LYS A 314 -17.57 -12.53 18.53
C LYS A 314 -16.84 -11.32 19.14
N ALA A 315 -17.13 -10.12 18.66
CA ALA A 315 -16.60 -8.87 19.23
C ALA A 315 -17.04 -8.67 20.67
N LEU A 316 -18.35 -8.82 20.98
CA LEU A 316 -18.82 -8.66 22.35
C LEU A 316 -18.21 -9.73 23.28
N LEU A 317 -18.04 -10.96 22.81
CA LEU A 317 -17.35 -12.00 23.59
C LEU A 317 -15.92 -11.58 23.96
N ASP A 318 -15.16 -11.07 22.99
CA ASP A 318 -13.77 -10.66 23.21
C ASP A 318 -13.69 -9.50 24.21
N HIS A 319 -14.58 -8.51 24.08
CA HIS A 319 -14.70 -7.42 25.04
C HIS A 319 -14.99 -7.92 26.47
N LEU A 320 -15.96 -8.82 26.62
CA LEU A 320 -16.30 -9.36 27.94
C LEU A 320 -15.16 -10.20 28.55
N ARG A 321 -14.37 -10.92 27.73
CA ARG A 321 -13.18 -11.64 28.20
C ARG A 321 -12.13 -10.71 28.80
N THR A 322 -11.91 -9.55 28.20
CA THR A 322 -10.94 -8.59 28.71
C THR A 322 -11.46 -7.84 29.93
N VAL A 323 -12.70 -7.34 29.87
CA VAL A 323 -13.32 -6.60 30.99
C VAL A 323 -13.44 -7.46 32.24
N GLN A 324 -13.80 -8.75 32.11
CA GLN A 324 -13.88 -9.63 33.28
C GLN A 324 -12.52 -9.78 33.97
N ARG A 325 -11.42 -9.81 33.20
CA ARG A 325 -10.07 -9.91 33.74
C ARG A 325 -9.68 -8.65 34.49
N MET A 326 -9.96 -7.48 33.92
CA MET A 326 -9.75 -6.19 34.61
C MET A 326 -10.52 -6.11 35.93
N VAL A 327 -11.76 -6.61 35.96
CA VAL A 327 -12.57 -6.70 37.18
C VAL A 327 -11.91 -7.60 38.23
N GLN A 328 -11.42 -8.79 37.85
CA GLN A 328 -10.77 -9.70 38.79
C GLN A 328 -9.46 -9.12 39.36
N ASP A 329 -8.68 -8.45 38.51
CA ASP A 329 -7.39 -7.87 38.89
C ASP A 329 -7.55 -6.69 39.86
N GLU A 330 -8.58 -5.86 39.69
CA GLU A 330 -8.83 -4.71 40.57
C GLU A 330 -9.68 -5.06 41.80
N PHE A 331 -10.72 -5.89 41.64
CA PHE A 331 -11.68 -6.19 42.69
C PHE A 331 -11.55 -7.63 43.18
N SER A 332 -10.75 -7.81 44.24
CA SER A 332 -10.51 -9.11 44.86
C SER A 332 -11.83 -9.84 45.22
N GLY A 333 -12.04 -11.02 44.63
CA GLY A 333 -13.20 -11.88 44.89
C GLY A 333 -14.50 -11.46 44.20
N VAL A 334 -14.46 -10.45 43.32
CA VAL A 334 -15.60 -9.98 42.53
C VAL A 334 -15.44 -10.48 41.10
N LYS A 335 -16.55 -10.91 40.49
CA LYS A 335 -16.63 -11.29 39.08
C LYS A 335 -17.50 -10.29 38.32
N LEU A 336 -17.25 -10.18 37.02
CA LEU A 336 -18.21 -9.57 36.11
C LEU A 336 -19.50 -10.40 36.11
N LYS A 337 -20.65 -9.71 36.11
CA LYS A 337 -21.96 -10.33 35.97
C LYS A 337 -22.68 -9.74 34.76
N VAL A 338 -23.10 -10.60 33.85
CA VAL A 338 -24.00 -10.26 32.74
C VAL A 338 -25.44 -10.48 33.22
N LEU A 339 -26.26 -9.45 33.08
CA LEU A 339 -27.70 -9.48 33.35
C LEU A 339 -28.52 -9.73 32.09
N GLU A 340 -27.97 -9.38 30.92
CA GLU A 340 -28.61 -9.59 29.62
C GLU A 340 -27.52 -9.50 28.54
N ALA A 341 -27.56 -10.36 27.53
CA ALA A 341 -26.81 -10.18 26.28
C ALA A 341 -27.72 -10.29 25.05
N TRP A 342 -27.80 -11.44 24.39
CA TRP A 342 -28.73 -11.64 23.30
C TRP A 342 -30.16 -11.89 23.83
N ASP A 343 -31.12 -11.08 23.38
CA ASP A 343 -32.53 -11.17 23.77
C ASP A 343 -33.34 -11.89 22.68
N GLU A 344 -34.23 -12.79 23.10
CA GLU A 344 -35.11 -13.56 22.23
C GLU A 344 -36.60 -13.42 22.62
N PRO A 345 -37.52 -13.40 21.64
CA PRO A 345 -38.95 -13.38 21.91
C PRO A 345 -39.42 -14.50 22.84
N HIS A 346 -40.35 -14.19 23.75
CA HIS A 346 -40.93 -15.17 24.66
C HIS A 346 -42.44 -14.98 24.87
N ALA A 347 -43.06 -15.88 25.65
CA ALA A 347 -44.50 -15.86 25.86
C ALA A 347 -45.00 -14.58 26.57
N GLY A 348 -44.14 -13.93 27.35
CA GLY A 348 -44.41 -12.66 28.02
C GLY A 348 -44.12 -11.42 27.18
N ALA A 349 -43.20 -11.52 26.22
CA ALA A 349 -42.82 -10.44 25.31
C ALA A 349 -42.51 -11.01 23.91
N THR A 350 -43.52 -11.02 23.03
CA THR A 350 -43.45 -11.67 21.70
C THR A 350 -42.54 -10.96 20.70
N THR A 351 -41.94 -9.84 21.09
CA THR A 351 -40.99 -9.07 20.28
C THR A 351 -39.65 -8.88 20.99
N GLY A 352 -39.42 -9.61 22.10
CA GLY A 352 -38.34 -9.35 23.03
C GLY A 352 -38.69 -8.27 24.08
N ASP A 353 -37.84 -8.17 25.10
CA ASP A 353 -38.00 -7.24 26.24
C ASP A 353 -37.40 -5.86 25.96
N HIS A 354 -36.68 -5.71 24.85
CA HIS A 354 -36.02 -4.47 24.45
C HIS A 354 -36.83 -3.62 23.44
N PRO A 355 -36.56 -2.30 23.34
CA PRO A 355 -37.15 -1.47 22.30
C PRO A 355 -36.80 -1.97 20.89
N ALA A 356 -37.67 -1.68 19.91
CA ALA A 356 -37.39 -1.98 18.51
C ALA A 356 -36.09 -1.28 18.06
N GLY A 357 -35.22 -2.02 17.36
CA GLY A 357 -33.90 -1.54 16.94
C GLY A 357 -32.77 -1.85 17.92
N SER A 358 -33.06 -2.42 19.09
CA SER A 358 -32.05 -2.75 20.11
C SER A 358 -30.98 -3.73 19.60
N LEU A 359 -29.72 -3.39 19.84
CA LEU A 359 -28.55 -4.22 19.54
C LEU A 359 -28.49 -5.56 20.30
N HIS A 360 -29.27 -5.70 21.37
CA HIS A 360 -29.44 -6.99 22.06
C HIS A 360 -29.99 -8.07 21.12
N TYR A 361 -30.79 -7.69 20.12
CA TYR A 361 -31.41 -8.66 19.19
C TYR A 361 -30.45 -9.31 18.20
N GLU A 362 -29.21 -8.82 18.09
CA GLU A 362 -28.15 -9.46 17.29
C GLU A 362 -26.88 -9.68 18.12
N GLY A 363 -27.02 -9.69 19.45
CA GLY A 363 -25.94 -10.04 20.37
C GLY A 363 -24.79 -9.02 20.41
N ARG A 364 -25.02 -7.76 20.01
CA ARG A 364 -24.01 -6.69 20.02
C ARG A 364 -24.07 -5.78 21.25
N ALA A 365 -24.98 -6.04 22.20
CA ALA A 365 -25.07 -5.30 23.45
C ALA A 365 -25.19 -6.22 24.67
N ALA A 366 -24.76 -5.73 25.83
CA ALA A 366 -24.92 -6.40 27.11
C ALA A 366 -25.21 -5.43 28.27
N LYS A 367 -25.99 -5.91 29.25
CA LYS A 367 -26.16 -5.27 30.55
C LYS A 367 -25.19 -5.90 31.55
N LEU A 368 -24.26 -5.11 32.07
CA LEU A 368 -23.18 -5.55 32.95
C LEU A 368 -23.33 -5.01 34.37
N THR A 369 -23.01 -5.84 35.35
CA THR A 369 -22.87 -5.45 36.75
C THR A 369 -21.78 -6.29 37.41
N LEU A 370 -21.66 -6.21 38.72
CA LEU A 370 -20.67 -6.97 39.49
C LEU A 370 -21.36 -8.00 40.38
N SER A 371 -20.69 -9.13 40.61
CA SER A 371 -21.23 -10.25 41.40
C SER A 371 -21.55 -9.90 42.86
N ASP A 372 -20.96 -8.84 43.40
CA ASP A 372 -21.22 -8.34 44.76
C ASP A 372 -22.34 -7.28 44.85
N GLY A 373 -22.85 -6.82 43.69
CA GLY A 373 -23.92 -5.83 43.59
C GLY A 373 -23.54 -4.42 44.06
N ASP A 374 -22.24 -4.10 44.17
CA ASP A 374 -21.80 -2.78 44.65
C ASP A 374 -21.86 -1.72 43.54
N ALA A 375 -22.96 -0.96 43.52
CA ALA A 375 -23.18 0.12 42.56
C ALA A 375 -22.09 1.21 42.59
N ALA A 376 -21.33 1.37 43.69
CA ALA A 376 -20.25 2.35 43.77
C ALA A 376 -19.07 2.01 42.85
N LYS A 377 -18.98 0.77 42.37
CA LYS A 377 -17.93 0.30 41.45
C LYS A 377 -18.33 0.40 39.98
N LEU A 378 -19.60 0.69 39.66
CA LEU A 378 -20.07 0.80 38.28
C LEU A 378 -19.34 1.87 37.44
N PRO A 379 -19.00 3.07 37.98
CA PRO A 379 -18.19 4.03 37.23
C PRO A 379 -16.82 3.47 36.82
N ARG A 380 -16.24 2.60 37.64
CA ARG A 380 -14.97 1.95 37.34
C ARG A 380 -15.13 0.80 36.35
N LEU A 381 -16.23 0.04 36.43
CA LEU A 381 -16.59 -0.94 35.41
C LEU A 381 -16.80 -0.29 34.03
N ALA A 382 -17.46 0.88 33.98
CA ALA A 382 -17.60 1.65 32.75
C ALA A 382 -16.24 2.05 32.17
N ALA A 383 -15.30 2.48 33.02
CA ALA A 383 -13.94 2.79 32.59
C ALA A 383 -13.21 1.58 32.00
N PHE A 384 -13.41 0.37 32.54
CA PHE A 384 -12.86 -0.85 31.94
C PHE A 384 -13.41 -1.11 30.55
N CYS A 385 -14.72 -0.98 30.35
CA CYS A 385 -15.32 -1.13 29.02
C CYS A 385 -14.76 -0.12 28.01
N ILE A 386 -14.52 1.13 28.43
CA ILE A 386 -13.91 2.16 27.59
C ILE A 386 -12.45 1.83 27.26
N CYS A 387 -11.65 1.46 28.27
CA CYS A 387 -10.24 1.08 28.11
C CYS A 387 -10.05 -0.14 27.20
N ASP A 388 -11.02 -1.05 27.18
CA ASP A 388 -11.06 -2.23 26.33
C ASP A 388 -11.52 -1.91 24.89
N GLY A 389 -11.98 -0.68 24.63
CA GLY A 389 -12.34 -0.22 23.28
C GLY A 389 -13.79 -0.47 22.90
N ALA A 390 -14.71 -0.64 23.86
CA ALA A 390 -16.12 -0.74 23.54
C ALA A 390 -16.63 0.53 22.83
N GLY A 391 -17.36 0.34 21.73
CA GLY A 391 -17.85 1.45 20.89
C GLY A 391 -18.87 2.33 21.61
N TYR A 392 -19.68 1.78 22.51
CA TYR A 392 -20.59 2.55 23.35
C TYR A 392 -20.66 2.02 24.78
N VAL A 393 -20.66 2.92 25.76
CA VAL A 393 -20.82 2.60 27.17
C VAL A 393 -21.76 3.60 27.83
N GLU A 394 -22.75 3.12 28.60
CA GLU A 394 -23.64 3.97 29.38
C GLU A 394 -23.79 3.44 30.81
N ASN A 395 -23.64 4.33 31.79
CA ASN A 395 -23.90 3.98 33.18
C ASN A 395 -25.36 4.27 33.55
N LYS A 396 -26.20 3.23 33.61
CA LYS A 396 -27.63 3.34 33.96
C LYS A 396 -27.89 3.48 35.47
N GLY A 397 -26.85 3.37 36.31
CA GLY A 397 -26.90 3.53 37.77
C GLY A 397 -27.11 2.24 38.56
N ASP A 398 -27.69 1.22 37.96
CA ASP A 398 -27.82 -0.16 38.49
C ASP A 398 -27.07 -1.20 37.65
N HIS A 399 -26.77 -0.87 36.40
CA HIS A 399 -25.92 -1.63 35.49
C HIS A 399 -25.19 -0.70 34.50
N ILE A 400 -24.20 -1.25 33.80
CA ILE A 400 -23.55 -0.64 32.64
C ILE A 400 -24.15 -1.27 31.38
N LEU A 401 -24.64 -0.46 30.46
CA LEU A 401 -24.98 -0.90 29.11
C LEU A 401 -23.72 -0.73 28.25
N VAL A 402 -23.29 -1.81 27.59
CA VAL A 402 -22.19 -1.78 26.63
C VAL A 402 -22.69 -2.23 25.26
N ALA A 403 -22.16 -1.64 24.19
CA ALA A 403 -22.42 -2.10 22.83
C ALA A 403 -21.17 -1.99 21.94
N VAL A 404 -21.14 -2.83 20.90
CA VAL A 404 -19.98 -3.02 20.02
C VAL A 404 -20.36 -2.86 18.56
N GLN A 405 -19.40 -2.44 17.74
CA GLN A 405 -19.57 -2.37 16.29
C GLN A 405 -19.69 -3.79 15.70
N LYS A 406 -20.28 -3.90 14.51
CA LYS A 406 -20.23 -5.16 13.75
C LYS A 406 -18.78 -5.46 13.41
N GLN A 407 -18.37 -6.71 13.51
CA GLN A 407 -17.01 -7.11 13.21
C GLN A 407 -17.03 -8.53 12.68
N GLU A 408 -16.21 -8.79 11.67
CA GLU A 408 -15.91 -10.15 11.28
C GLU A 408 -14.92 -10.81 12.25
N GLY A 409 -15.27 -12.02 12.73
CA GLY A 409 -14.36 -12.79 13.59
C GLY A 409 -14.15 -12.22 15.00
N PHE A 410 -13.22 -12.82 15.74
CA PHE A 410 -12.83 -12.38 17.09
C PHE A 410 -11.83 -11.22 17.06
N THR A 411 -11.01 -11.14 16.01
CA THR A 411 -9.99 -10.12 15.87
C THR A 411 -10.37 -9.18 14.73
N PRO A 412 -10.44 -7.86 14.97
CA PRO A 412 -10.71 -6.90 13.90
C PRO A 412 -9.59 -6.90 12.86
N THR A 413 -9.97 -7.01 11.58
CA THR A 413 -9.07 -6.73 10.45
C THR A 413 -9.18 -5.25 10.10
N PHE A 414 -8.16 -4.46 10.44
CA PHE A 414 -8.10 -3.03 10.14
C PHE A 414 -7.56 -2.73 8.74
N ILE A 415 -8.21 -1.82 8.02
CA ILE A 415 -7.82 -1.31 6.71
C ILE A 415 -7.62 0.20 6.83
N GLU A 416 -6.40 0.63 6.57
CA GLU A 416 -5.99 2.04 6.70
C GLU A 416 -6.37 2.84 5.45
N PHE A 417 -7.11 3.93 5.66
CA PHE A 417 -7.37 4.97 4.68
C PHE A 417 -6.62 6.26 5.08
N PRO A 418 -6.46 7.23 4.16
CA PRO A 418 -5.72 8.48 4.45
C PRO A 418 -6.15 9.21 5.73
N GLU A 419 -7.45 9.29 6.02
CA GLU A 419 -7.99 10.07 7.16
C GLU A 419 -8.69 9.22 8.25
N THR A 420 -8.93 7.93 8.00
CA THR A 420 -9.61 7.03 8.96
C THR A 420 -9.17 5.58 8.81
N THR A 421 -9.54 4.73 9.77
CA THR A 421 -9.34 3.29 9.72
C THR A 421 -10.70 2.61 9.75
N LEU A 422 -10.96 1.73 8.78
CA LEU A 422 -12.16 0.90 8.77
C LEU A 422 -11.80 -0.54 9.14
N PHE A 423 -12.77 -1.32 9.61
CA PHE A 423 -12.58 -2.75 9.84
C PHE A 423 -13.59 -3.57 9.05
N GLU A 424 -13.17 -4.78 8.72
CA GLU A 424 -13.95 -5.72 7.92
C GLU A 424 -15.20 -6.23 8.66
N VAL A 425 -16.31 -6.34 7.93
CA VAL A 425 -17.60 -6.83 8.43
C VAL A 425 -18.22 -7.86 7.50
N THR A 426 -19.07 -8.72 8.07
CA THR A 426 -19.89 -9.65 7.30
C THR A 426 -21.37 -9.20 7.34
N PRO A 427 -22.06 -9.05 6.21
CA PRO A 427 -23.48 -8.75 6.17
C PRO A 427 -24.30 -9.97 6.64
N PRO A 428 -25.56 -9.79 7.10
CA PRO A 428 -26.43 -10.90 7.45
C PRO A 428 -26.64 -11.89 6.30
N ALA A 429 -26.89 -13.16 6.60
CA ALA A 429 -26.94 -14.24 5.63
C ALA A 429 -28.00 -14.00 4.53
N GLU A 430 -29.15 -13.44 4.89
CA GLU A 430 -30.20 -13.07 3.93
C GLU A 430 -29.77 -11.97 2.93
N MET A 431 -28.77 -11.17 3.27
CA MET A 431 -28.24 -10.07 2.45
C MET A 431 -26.95 -10.44 1.72
N GLU A 432 -26.32 -11.57 2.05
CA GLU A 432 -25.01 -11.97 1.53
C GLU A 432 -25.00 -12.07 -0.01
N GLY A 433 -26.11 -12.53 -0.60
CA GLY A 433 -26.29 -12.59 -2.06
C GLY A 433 -26.15 -11.24 -2.78
N ASN A 434 -26.43 -10.12 -2.10
CA ASN A 434 -26.32 -8.78 -2.71
C ASN A 434 -24.86 -8.32 -2.86
N TYR A 435 -23.95 -8.94 -2.09
CA TYR A 435 -22.54 -8.58 -2.01
C TYR A 435 -21.61 -9.72 -2.46
N THR A 436 -22.21 -10.86 -2.85
CA THR A 436 -21.49 -12.01 -3.38
C THR A 436 -20.89 -11.63 -4.73
N LEU A 437 -19.59 -11.91 -4.88
CA LEU A 437 -18.90 -11.73 -6.15
C LEU A 437 -19.12 -12.99 -6.98
N GLU A 438 -19.72 -12.84 -8.16
CA GLU A 438 -19.84 -13.94 -9.11
C GLU A 438 -18.46 -14.26 -9.69
N PRO A 439 -18.11 -15.54 -9.96
CA PRO A 439 -16.82 -15.91 -10.54
C PRO A 439 -16.51 -15.28 -11.91
N GLU A 440 -17.51 -14.69 -12.57
CA GLU A 440 -17.35 -13.93 -13.81
C GLU A 440 -16.87 -12.49 -13.55
N GLN A 441 -16.94 -11.99 -12.31
CA GLN A 441 -16.62 -10.62 -11.90
C GLN A 441 -15.22 -10.47 -11.28
N TYR A 442 -14.56 -11.58 -10.97
CA TYR A 442 -13.18 -11.62 -10.47
C TYR A 442 -12.47 -12.87 -11.01
N THR A 443 -11.16 -12.79 -11.14
CA THR A 443 -10.31 -13.83 -11.70
C THR A 443 -9.30 -14.32 -10.68
N ASP A 444 -8.67 -15.47 -10.91
CA ASP A 444 -7.59 -15.97 -10.05
C ASP A 444 -6.39 -15.00 -9.94
N ASN A 445 -6.30 -14.00 -10.82
CA ASN A 445 -5.26 -12.96 -10.80
C ASN A 445 -5.64 -11.74 -9.92
N ASP A 446 -6.89 -11.65 -9.48
CA ASP A 446 -7.39 -10.58 -8.61
C ASP A 446 -6.99 -10.85 -7.15
N THR A 447 -5.71 -10.56 -6.86
CA THR A 447 -5.06 -10.88 -5.59
C THR A 447 -5.22 -9.82 -4.49
N LEU A 448 -5.82 -8.66 -4.78
CA LEU A 448 -5.99 -7.62 -3.77
C LEU A 448 -7.16 -7.96 -2.83
N PRO A 449 -7.07 -7.60 -1.54
CA PRO A 449 -8.19 -7.75 -0.61
C PRO A 449 -9.44 -7.01 -1.10
N MET A 450 -10.59 -7.65 -0.91
CA MET A 450 -11.90 -7.08 -1.22
C MET A 450 -12.77 -7.05 0.04
N PRO A 451 -12.39 -6.34 1.11
CA PRO A 451 -13.15 -6.31 2.36
C PRO A 451 -14.51 -5.61 2.17
N LEU A 452 -15.50 -6.01 2.97
CA LEU A 452 -16.74 -5.23 3.16
C LEU A 452 -16.61 -4.32 4.38
N PHE A 453 -17.19 -3.13 4.27
CA PHE A 453 -17.33 -2.17 5.34
C PHE A 453 -18.80 -1.82 5.55
N ASP A 454 -19.18 -1.49 6.79
CA ASP A 454 -20.52 -0.98 7.13
C ASP A 454 -20.52 0.56 7.06
N SER A 455 -21.38 1.14 6.23
CA SER A 455 -21.50 2.60 6.09
C SER A 455 -22.55 3.23 7.00
N ASP A 456 -23.35 2.45 7.74
CA ASP A 456 -24.50 2.97 8.48
C ASP A 456 -24.09 4.04 9.50
N LYS A 457 -24.71 5.23 9.40
CA LYS A 457 -24.38 6.48 10.16
C LYS A 457 -22.98 7.05 9.91
N ARG A 458 -22.20 6.43 9.04
CA ARG A 458 -20.80 6.79 8.78
C ARG A 458 -20.62 7.42 7.41
N GLU A 459 -21.69 7.69 6.65
CA GLU A 459 -21.59 8.24 5.30
C GLU A 459 -20.90 9.61 5.24
N ALA A 460 -20.95 10.38 6.34
CA ALA A 460 -20.27 11.67 6.44
C ALA A 460 -18.83 11.56 6.98
N GLU A 461 -18.37 10.36 7.33
CA GLU A 461 -17.00 10.13 7.80
C GLU A 461 -16.01 10.36 6.65
N GLU A 462 -15.01 11.18 6.91
CA GLU A 462 -13.96 11.49 5.93
C GLU A 462 -13.03 10.29 5.78
N ILE A 463 -12.87 9.83 4.54
CA ILE A 463 -11.96 8.75 4.18
C ILE A 463 -10.67 9.29 3.54
N GLY A 464 -10.75 10.50 2.97
CA GLY A 464 -9.65 11.23 2.38
C GLY A 464 -9.97 12.72 2.31
N ALA A 465 -9.00 13.51 1.87
CA ALA A 465 -9.08 14.96 1.83
C ALA A 465 -10.27 15.47 0.98
N ASN A 466 -11.31 15.94 1.68
CA ASN A 466 -12.59 16.40 1.11
C ASN A 466 -13.40 15.31 0.37
N VAL A 467 -13.31 14.05 0.81
CA VAL A 467 -14.17 12.94 0.40
C VAL A 467 -14.57 12.07 1.58
N THR A 468 -15.79 11.56 1.50
CA THR A 468 -16.44 10.79 2.55
C THR A 468 -16.78 9.38 2.08
N ILE A 469 -17.15 8.50 3.02
CA ILE A 469 -17.72 7.18 2.68
C ILE A 469 -18.92 7.33 1.73
N GLY A 470 -19.76 8.34 1.95
CA GLY A 470 -20.95 8.60 1.14
C GLY A 470 -20.68 8.88 -0.33
N ASP A 471 -19.49 9.41 -0.65
CA ASP A 471 -19.07 9.71 -2.03
C ASP A 471 -18.67 8.45 -2.81
N PHE A 472 -18.18 7.42 -2.11
CA PHE A 472 -17.71 6.17 -2.72
C PHE A 472 -18.71 5.03 -2.62
N LYS A 473 -19.58 4.99 -1.61
CA LYS A 473 -20.53 3.89 -1.47
C LYS A 473 -21.63 3.95 -2.52
N ASP A 474 -22.25 2.81 -2.78
CA ASP A 474 -23.53 2.75 -3.47
C ASP A 474 -24.59 3.40 -2.55
N PRO A 475 -25.30 4.47 -2.98
CA PRO A 475 -26.30 5.14 -2.14
C PRO A 475 -27.39 4.20 -1.63
N ALA A 476 -27.71 3.13 -2.37
CA ALA A 476 -28.75 2.17 -2.03
C ALA A 476 -28.24 1.03 -1.12
N ALA A 477 -26.92 0.87 -0.96
CA ALA A 477 -26.33 -0.20 -0.17
C ALA A 477 -25.83 0.29 1.19
N ARG A 478 -25.97 -0.54 2.22
CA ARG A 478 -25.37 -0.30 3.53
C ARG A 478 -23.91 -0.76 3.58
N TYR A 479 -23.63 -1.91 2.99
CA TYR A 479 -22.29 -2.45 2.94
C TYR A 479 -21.62 -2.07 1.62
N PHE A 480 -20.32 -1.82 1.64
CA PHE A 480 -19.58 -1.43 0.45
C PHE A 480 -18.15 -1.95 0.48
N ARG A 481 -17.53 -2.05 -0.70
CA ARG A 481 -16.11 -2.35 -0.88
C ARG A 481 -15.38 -1.09 -1.28
N LEU A 482 -14.16 -0.89 -0.79
CA LEU A 482 -13.33 0.22 -1.25
C LEU A 482 -11.85 -0.10 -1.04
N SER A 483 -11.08 0.02 -2.12
CA SER A 483 -9.62 -0.06 -2.05
C SER A 483 -9.03 1.29 -1.56
N PRO A 484 -8.11 1.28 -0.58
CA PRO A 484 -7.39 2.50 -0.18
C PRO A 484 -6.64 3.17 -1.31
N GLN A 485 -6.15 2.39 -2.30
CA GLN A 485 -5.43 2.91 -3.46
C GLN A 485 -6.33 3.78 -4.35
N ILE A 486 -7.63 3.49 -4.43
CA ILE A 486 -8.59 4.33 -5.16
C ILE A 486 -8.73 5.70 -4.49
N VAL A 487 -8.79 5.75 -3.16
CA VAL A 487 -8.87 7.01 -2.41
C VAL A 487 -7.58 7.81 -2.56
N GLN A 488 -6.42 7.17 -2.46
CA GLN A 488 -5.12 7.82 -2.67
C GLN A 488 -4.98 8.36 -4.10
N CYS A 489 -5.45 7.61 -5.10
CA CYS A 489 -5.53 8.07 -6.49
C CYS A 489 -6.40 9.32 -6.62
N TYR A 490 -7.60 9.33 -6.01
CA TYR A 490 -8.47 10.50 -6.01
C TYR A 490 -7.77 11.73 -5.39
N GLU A 491 -7.17 11.58 -4.21
CA GLU A 491 -6.47 12.66 -3.53
C GLU A 491 -5.32 13.20 -4.37
N ALA A 492 -4.54 12.33 -5.01
CA ALA A 492 -3.42 12.73 -5.84
C ALA A 492 -3.88 13.53 -7.08
N VAL A 493 -5.02 13.15 -7.68
CA VAL A 493 -5.65 13.89 -8.79
C VAL A 493 -6.19 15.25 -8.31
N ALA A 494 -6.91 15.28 -7.19
CA ALA A 494 -7.47 16.51 -6.62
C ALA A 494 -6.38 17.49 -6.18
N LEU A 495 -5.31 16.98 -5.55
CA LEU A 495 -4.15 17.76 -5.14
C LEU A 495 -3.42 18.34 -6.36
N ARG A 496 -3.24 17.55 -7.42
CA ARG A 496 -2.62 18.01 -8.67
C ARG A 496 -3.41 19.14 -9.30
N GLU A 497 -4.74 19.02 -9.39
CA GLU A 497 -5.58 20.04 -9.99
C GLU A 497 -5.51 21.38 -9.26
N ASN A 498 -5.32 21.32 -7.95
CA ASN A 498 -5.26 22.51 -7.09
C ASN A 498 -3.83 22.97 -6.76
N LYS A 499 -2.79 22.26 -7.24
CA LYS A 499 -1.37 22.44 -6.84
C LYS A 499 -0.88 23.88 -6.97
N TRP A 500 -1.29 24.58 -8.03
CA TRP A 500 -0.78 25.93 -8.36
C TRP A 500 -1.83 27.03 -8.20
N ASN A 501 -2.96 26.76 -7.55
CA ASN A 501 -3.94 27.80 -7.25
C ASN A 501 -3.31 28.87 -6.35
N LYS A 502 -3.51 30.15 -6.71
CA LYS A 502 -3.01 31.27 -5.92
C LYS A 502 -3.82 31.43 -4.63
N LEU A 503 -3.21 32.07 -3.63
CA LEU A 503 -3.92 32.43 -2.41
C LEU A 503 -5.17 33.29 -2.72
N GLY A 504 -6.35 32.78 -2.37
CA GLY A 504 -7.64 33.41 -2.66
C GLY A 504 -8.29 32.99 -3.98
N GLU A 505 -7.61 32.16 -4.80
CA GLU A 505 -8.29 31.40 -5.85
C GLU A 505 -9.09 30.26 -5.23
N MET A 506 -10.24 29.97 -5.83
CA MET A 506 -11.19 28.98 -5.35
C MET A 506 -10.66 27.56 -5.57
N TYR A 507 -10.77 26.73 -4.54
CA TYR A 507 -10.50 25.30 -4.64
C TYR A 507 -11.45 24.66 -5.67
N ARG A 508 -10.88 23.93 -6.62
CA ARG A 508 -11.63 23.19 -7.64
C ARG A 508 -11.97 21.82 -7.08
N HIS A 509 -13.26 21.66 -6.77
CA HIS A 509 -13.79 20.39 -6.32
C HIS A 509 -13.95 19.42 -7.51
N ILE A 510 -13.42 18.21 -7.32
CA ILE A 510 -13.62 17.08 -8.21
C ILE A 510 -14.59 16.16 -7.46
N ALA A 511 -15.76 15.89 -8.02
CA ALA A 511 -16.73 15.00 -7.39
C ALA A 511 -16.44 13.56 -7.80
N VAL A 512 -16.55 12.63 -6.85
CA VAL A 512 -16.76 11.21 -7.13
C VAL A 512 -18.23 11.06 -7.50
N LEU A 513 -18.49 10.69 -8.74
CA LEU A 513 -19.84 10.50 -9.26
C LEU A 513 -20.37 9.10 -8.94
N GLU A 514 -19.48 8.11 -9.05
CA GLU A 514 -19.76 6.72 -8.69
C GLU A 514 -18.45 6.08 -8.17
N GLY A 515 -18.54 5.36 -7.06
CA GLY A 515 -17.46 4.52 -6.53
C GLY A 515 -17.87 3.05 -6.57
N TYR A 516 -17.96 2.41 -5.42
CA TYR A 516 -18.58 1.09 -5.30
C TYR A 516 -20.04 1.07 -5.78
N LEU A 517 -20.40 0.01 -6.50
CA LEU A 517 -21.78 -0.28 -6.89
C LEU A 517 -22.09 -1.75 -6.59
N THR A 518 -23.30 -2.02 -6.13
CA THR A 518 -23.82 -3.40 -6.09
C THR A 518 -23.97 -3.94 -7.52
N THR A 519 -23.97 -5.26 -7.68
CA THR A 519 -24.13 -5.90 -9.02
C THR A 519 -25.42 -5.45 -9.72
N GLU A 520 -26.51 -5.29 -8.96
CA GLU A 520 -27.79 -4.81 -9.48
C GLU A 520 -27.68 -3.38 -10.02
N ASN A 521 -27.17 -2.44 -9.20
CA ASN A 521 -27.06 -1.04 -9.60
C ASN A 521 -26.02 -0.82 -10.69
N GLN A 522 -24.91 -1.56 -10.68
CA GLN A 522 -23.93 -1.50 -11.75
C GLN A 522 -24.56 -1.79 -13.11
N GLY A 523 -25.48 -2.75 -13.19
CA GLY A 523 -26.22 -3.08 -14.41
C GLY A 523 -27.18 -1.99 -14.90
N GLU A 524 -27.54 -1.00 -14.07
CA GLU A 524 -28.32 0.15 -14.49
C GLU A 524 -27.48 1.22 -15.19
N TYR A 525 -26.22 1.36 -14.79
CA TYR A 525 -25.30 2.39 -15.29
C TYR A 525 -24.39 1.90 -16.42
N PHE A 526 -24.02 0.62 -16.39
CA PHE A 526 -23.01 0.04 -17.28
C PHE A 526 -23.51 -1.24 -17.95
N ASN A 527 -22.96 -1.52 -19.13
CA ASN A 527 -23.20 -2.79 -19.80
C ASN A 527 -22.37 -3.87 -19.11
N MET A 528 -23.02 -4.75 -18.34
CA MET A 528 -22.34 -5.84 -17.61
C MET A 528 -21.60 -6.84 -18.51
N SER A 529 -21.90 -6.89 -19.81
CA SER A 529 -21.15 -7.72 -20.76
C SER A 529 -19.84 -7.07 -21.23
N ASP A 530 -19.59 -5.83 -20.85
CA ASP A 530 -18.40 -5.07 -21.19
C ASP A 530 -17.39 -5.21 -20.04
N PRO A 531 -16.26 -5.92 -20.26
CA PRO A 531 -15.29 -6.21 -19.21
C PRO A 531 -14.60 -4.95 -18.66
N ARG A 532 -14.78 -3.79 -19.30
CA ARG A 532 -14.17 -2.53 -18.83
C ARG A 532 -14.77 -2.01 -17.52
N TYR A 533 -15.95 -2.49 -17.11
CA TYR A 533 -16.71 -1.94 -15.99
C TYR A 533 -16.93 -2.89 -14.82
N ASP A 534 -16.33 -4.08 -14.83
CA ASP A 534 -16.51 -5.09 -13.79
C ASP A 534 -15.92 -4.70 -12.42
N ARG A 535 -15.11 -3.64 -12.35
CA ARG A 535 -14.34 -3.24 -11.15
C ARG A 535 -15.09 -2.42 -10.10
N HIS A 536 -16.29 -1.90 -10.39
CA HIS A 536 -17.10 -1.17 -9.40
C HIS A 536 -17.54 -2.09 -8.23
N THR A 537 -17.99 -3.31 -8.53
CA THR A 537 -18.36 -4.31 -7.51
C THR A 537 -17.21 -4.78 -6.62
N LEU A 538 -15.95 -4.61 -7.07
CA LEU A 538 -14.76 -4.96 -6.29
C LEU A 538 -14.32 -3.81 -5.36
N GLY A 539 -14.89 -2.61 -5.52
CA GLY A 539 -14.43 -1.41 -4.82
C GLY A 539 -13.12 -0.85 -5.39
N TRP A 540 -12.79 -1.21 -6.63
CA TRP A 540 -11.53 -0.86 -7.30
C TRP A 540 -11.71 0.14 -8.44
N ALA A 541 -12.86 0.79 -8.52
CA ALA A 541 -13.17 1.75 -9.55
C ALA A 541 -13.83 3.00 -8.97
N MET A 542 -13.63 4.11 -9.66
CA MET A 542 -14.36 5.34 -9.46
C MET A 542 -14.57 6.08 -10.78
N ARG A 543 -15.64 6.85 -10.85
CA ARG A 543 -15.86 7.83 -11.92
C ARG A 543 -15.85 9.21 -11.31
N VAL A 544 -14.99 10.08 -11.83
CA VAL A 544 -14.79 11.43 -11.30
C VAL A 544 -15.15 12.49 -12.34
N GLY A 545 -15.59 13.65 -11.88
CA GLY A 545 -15.92 14.77 -12.77
C GLY A 545 -15.80 16.12 -12.07
N TYR A 546 -15.65 17.17 -12.88
CA TYR A 546 -15.75 18.53 -12.36
C TYR A 546 -17.20 18.84 -11.97
N TYR A 547 -17.42 19.34 -10.75
CA TYR A 547 -18.75 19.61 -10.22
C TYR A 547 -18.89 21.05 -9.68
N GLY A 548 -20.09 21.64 -9.81
CA GLY A 548 -20.44 22.98 -9.32
C GLY A 548 -20.78 24.02 -10.41
N ASP A 549 -21.59 25.02 -10.05
CA ASP A 549 -22.13 26.08 -10.94
C ASP A 549 -21.07 27.08 -11.49
N GLU A 550 -19.81 26.96 -11.05
CA GLU A 550 -18.73 27.93 -11.28
C GLU A 550 -17.64 27.43 -12.25
N ILE A 551 -17.94 26.37 -13.01
CA ILE A 551 -17.10 25.90 -14.12
C ILE A 551 -17.33 26.84 -15.33
N TYR A 552 -16.66 28.00 -15.30
CA TYR A 552 -16.80 29.00 -16.35
C TYR A 552 -16.03 28.65 -17.64
N ASP A 553 -15.15 27.66 -17.60
CA ASP A 553 -14.25 27.27 -18.69
C ASP A 553 -14.21 25.74 -18.87
N HIS A 554 -15.18 25.22 -19.60
CA HIS A 554 -15.27 23.79 -19.93
C HIS A 554 -14.17 23.31 -20.90
N GLU A 555 -13.46 24.23 -21.58
CA GLU A 555 -12.32 23.86 -22.42
C GLU A 555 -11.09 23.55 -21.56
N LYS A 556 -10.89 24.32 -20.48
CA LYS A 556 -9.82 24.08 -19.50
C LYS A 556 -10.13 22.92 -18.55
N TYR A 557 -11.32 22.90 -17.96
CA TYR A 557 -11.73 21.90 -16.97
C TYR A 557 -12.53 20.79 -17.66
N SER A 558 -11.80 19.94 -18.39
CA SER A 558 -12.37 18.88 -19.22
C SER A 558 -12.09 17.49 -18.67
N PRO A 559 -12.93 16.48 -18.99
CA PRO A 559 -12.64 15.09 -18.65
C PRO A 559 -11.29 14.59 -19.21
N LEU A 560 -10.86 15.10 -20.36
CA LEU A 560 -9.54 14.78 -20.93
C LEU A 560 -8.41 15.15 -19.97
N ARG A 561 -8.52 16.32 -19.31
CA ARG A 561 -7.56 16.78 -18.31
C ARG A 561 -7.52 15.86 -17.09
N LEU A 562 -8.69 15.43 -16.58
CA LEU A 562 -8.77 14.49 -15.47
C LEU A 562 -8.18 13.13 -15.85
N ALA A 563 -8.41 12.63 -17.06
CA ALA A 563 -7.81 11.41 -17.58
C ALA A 563 -6.27 11.49 -17.59
N THR A 564 -5.73 12.57 -18.15
CA THR A 564 -4.28 12.83 -18.13
C THR A 564 -3.73 12.87 -16.70
N PHE A 565 -4.46 13.45 -15.75
CA PHE A 565 -4.03 13.55 -14.36
C PHE A 565 -4.09 12.20 -13.65
N ALA A 566 -5.12 11.40 -13.91
CA ALA A 566 -5.24 10.04 -13.41
C ALA A 566 -4.06 9.17 -13.89
N VAL A 567 -3.71 9.23 -15.18
CA VAL A 567 -2.54 8.50 -15.71
C VAL A 567 -1.26 8.91 -14.98
N ILE A 568 -1.04 10.22 -14.79
CA ILE A 568 0.20 10.72 -14.18
C ILE A 568 0.27 10.43 -12.67
N LYS A 569 -0.87 10.39 -11.98
CA LYS A 569 -0.91 10.29 -10.51
C LYS A 569 -1.29 8.93 -9.98
N CYS A 570 -2.29 8.30 -10.58
CA CYS A 570 -2.76 6.98 -10.17
C CYS A 570 -1.94 5.87 -10.81
N GLY A 571 -1.45 6.07 -12.04
CA GLY A 571 -0.61 5.09 -12.74
C GLY A 571 0.56 4.57 -11.90
N PRO A 572 1.47 5.45 -11.43
CA PRO A 572 2.57 5.04 -10.55
C PRO A 572 2.11 4.40 -9.23
N LEU A 573 1.01 4.90 -8.63
CA LEU A 573 0.46 4.34 -7.39
C LEU A 573 -0.01 2.89 -7.56
N PHE A 574 -0.56 2.55 -8.73
CA PHE A 574 -1.03 1.19 -9.03
C PHE A 574 0.12 0.29 -9.48
N ASP A 575 1.10 0.83 -10.23
CA ASP A 575 2.32 0.10 -10.61
C ASP A 575 3.13 -0.35 -9.39
N ASP A 576 3.21 0.48 -8.33
CA ASP A 576 3.87 0.15 -7.06
C ASP A 576 3.31 -1.11 -6.39
N ILE A 577 2.03 -1.45 -6.63
CA ILE A 577 1.38 -2.67 -6.14
C ILE A 577 1.26 -3.77 -7.21
N GLY A 578 1.94 -3.60 -8.35
CA GLY A 578 1.98 -4.56 -9.46
C GLY A 578 0.68 -4.64 -10.26
N LYS A 579 -0.08 -3.54 -10.34
CA LYS A 579 -1.35 -3.45 -11.07
C LYS A 579 -1.30 -2.37 -12.16
N GLY A 580 -2.06 -2.60 -13.23
CA GLY A 580 -2.31 -1.63 -14.28
C GLY A 580 -3.44 -0.66 -13.94
N ILE A 581 -3.54 0.41 -14.73
CA ILE A 581 -4.60 1.42 -14.61
C ILE A 581 -5.56 1.31 -15.80
N GLY A 582 -6.86 1.36 -15.54
CA GLY A 582 -7.85 1.65 -16.57
C GLY A 582 -8.27 3.11 -16.54
N VAL A 583 -8.27 3.78 -17.70
CA VAL A 583 -8.82 5.15 -17.80
C VAL A 583 -9.78 5.25 -18.98
N GLY A 584 -11.04 5.56 -18.66
CA GLY A 584 -12.12 5.75 -19.62
C GLY A 584 -12.55 7.21 -19.74
N LEU A 585 -12.63 7.74 -20.96
CA LEU A 585 -13.04 9.11 -21.23
C LEU A 585 -14.54 9.21 -21.58
N TYR A 586 -15.29 10.04 -20.85
CA TYR A 586 -16.72 10.33 -21.08
C TYR A 586 -16.97 11.82 -21.24
N ARG A 587 -18.19 12.15 -21.68
CA ARG A 587 -18.64 13.53 -21.96
C ARG A 587 -18.41 14.50 -20.80
N ASN A 588 -18.67 14.08 -19.57
CA ASN A 588 -18.59 14.93 -18.37
C ASN A 588 -17.74 14.32 -17.25
N SER A 589 -17.09 13.19 -17.49
CA SER A 589 -16.41 12.43 -16.44
C SER A 589 -15.31 11.54 -16.98
N THR A 590 -14.47 11.09 -16.06
CA THR A 590 -13.37 10.17 -16.31
C THR A 590 -13.54 8.98 -15.39
N PHE A 591 -13.55 7.78 -15.97
CA PHE A 591 -13.52 6.52 -15.23
C PHE A 591 -12.07 6.15 -14.94
N ILE A 592 -11.80 5.66 -13.72
CA ILE A 592 -10.49 5.26 -13.25
C ILE A 592 -10.65 3.98 -12.43
N ASP A 593 -9.87 2.94 -12.72
CA ASP A 593 -9.85 1.73 -11.91
C ASP A 593 -8.47 1.05 -11.83
N ILE A 594 -8.40 0.07 -10.94
CA ILE A 594 -7.28 -0.85 -10.78
C ILE A 594 -7.61 -2.14 -11.54
N ARG A 595 -6.68 -2.61 -12.35
CA ARG A 595 -6.81 -3.83 -13.17
C ARG A 595 -5.45 -4.50 -13.37
N ASP A 596 -5.40 -5.67 -14.00
CA ASP A 596 -4.13 -6.34 -14.28
C ASP A 596 -3.38 -5.68 -15.44
N ASP A 597 -4.08 -5.41 -16.53
CA ASP A 597 -3.51 -4.82 -17.74
C ASP A 597 -3.96 -3.36 -17.91
N THR A 598 -3.02 -2.47 -18.22
CA THR A 598 -3.34 -1.07 -18.51
C THR A 598 -4.24 -0.95 -19.76
N GLU A 599 -5.33 -0.18 -19.64
CA GLU A 599 -6.27 0.03 -20.74
C GLU A 599 -6.77 1.48 -20.79
N PHE A 600 -6.85 2.02 -21.99
CA PHE A 600 -7.35 3.37 -22.25
C PHE A 600 -8.43 3.32 -23.33
N TRP A 601 -9.59 3.94 -23.07
CA TRP A 601 -10.68 3.99 -24.04
C TRP A 601 -11.43 5.33 -23.99
N ALA A 602 -12.12 5.63 -25.08
CA ALA A 602 -13.04 6.76 -25.17
C ALA A 602 -14.45 6.27 -25.53
N ASP A 603 -15.45 6.71 -24.77
CA ASP A 603 -16.85 6.30 -25.00
C ASP A 603 -17.40 6.82 -26.34
N ASP A 604 -16.95 8.00 -26.75
CA ASP A 604 -17.32 8.64 -28.01
C ASP A 604 -16.08 9.29 -28.65
N PRO A 605 -15.77 8.99 -29.93
CA PRO A 605 -14.65 9.62 -30.65
C PRO A 605 -14.70 11.14 -30.69
N ASP A 606 -15.88 11.76 -30.58
CA ASP A 606 -16.05 13.21 -30.57
C ASP A 606 -15.52 13.87 -29.28
N LEU A 607 -15.14 13.08 -28.26
CA LEU A 607 -14.49 13.55 -27.03
C LEU A 607 -13.00 13.81 -27.22
N LEU A 608 -12.40 13.27 -28.28
CA LEU A 608 -10.98 13.40 -28.57
C LEU A 608 -10.69 14.66 -29.40
N PRO A 609 -9.45 15.17 -29.36
CA PRO A 609 -9.04 16.28 -30.22
C PRO A 609 -9.25 15.97 -31.71
N VAL A 610 -9.48 17.02 -32.51
CA VAL A 610 -9.77 16.87 -33.94
C VAL A 610 -8.62 16.14 -34.65
N ASN A 611 -8.94 15.07 -35.37
CA ASN A 611 -8.02 14.15 -36.07
C ASN A 611 -7.18 13.22 -35.18
N VAL A 612 -7.55 13.03 -33.91
CA VAL A 612 -6.95 12.01 -33.04
C VAL A 612 -7.89 10.81 -32.98
N THR A 613 -7.39 9.61 -33.30
CA THR A 613 -8.16 8.38 -33.12
C THR A 613 -8.02 7.86 -31.68
N GLU A 614 -8.93 7.00 -31.24
CA GLU A 614 -8.83 6.35 -29.93
C GLU A 614 -7.51 5.60 -29.74
N SER A 615 -7.02 4.93 -30.79
CA SER A 615 -5.72 4.26 -30.75
C SER A 615 -4.55 5.23 -30.63
N ASP A 616 -4.63 6.41 -31.26
CA ASP A 616 -3.59 7.43 -31.13
C ASP A 616 -3.57 7.97 -29.69
N TRP A 617 -4.75 8.28 -29.13
CA TRP A 617 -4.89 8.77 -27.77
C TRP A 617 -4.45 7.72 -26.72
N ALA A 618 -4.85 6.47 -26.88
CA ALA A 618 -4.42 5.38 -26.00
C ALA A 618 -2.90 5.19 -26.04
N GLY A 619 -2.28 5.31 -27.22
CA GLY A 619 -0.82 5.30 -27.36
C GLY A 619 -0.14 6.47 -26.65
N GLU A 620 -0.74 7.67 -26.72
CA GLU A 620 -0.26 8.85 -25.98
C GLU A 620 -0.38 8.66 -24.46
N MET A 621 -1.50 8.12 -23.97
CA MET A 621 -1.70 7.84 -22.54
C MET A 621 -0.76 6.75 -22.03
N ALA A 622 -0.51 5.70 -22.81
CA ALA A 622 0.45 4.65 -22.46
C ALA A 622 1.87 5.20 -22.36
N MET A 623 2.30 6.00 -23.33
CA MET A 623 3.59 6.68 -23.28
C MET A 623 3.68 7.63 -22.07
N LEU A 624 2.60 8.34 -21.76
CA LEU A 624 2.54 9.23 -20.60
C LEU A 624 2.63 8.45 -19.27
N LEU A 625 1.99 7.29 -19.20
CA LEU A 625 2.07 6.39 -18.05
C LEU A 625 3.52 5.95 -17.80
N ASP A 626 4.21 5.47 -18.84
CA ASP A 626 5.62 5.08 -18.74
C ASP A 626 6.47 6.23 -18.19
N TYR A 627 6.28 7.44 -18.72
CA TYR A 627 7.01 8.62 -18.24
C TYR A 627 6.64 9.02 -16.80
N ALA A 628 5.41 8.76 -16.36
CA ALA A 628 5.00 9.00 -14.99
C ALA A 628 5.66 8.01 -14.03
N ILE A 629 5.66 6.71 -14.37
CA ILE A 629 6.31 5.65 -13.61
C ILE A 629 7.82 5.91 -13.49
N GLU A 630 8.45 6.34 -14.58
CA GLU A 630 9.87 6.69 -14.60
C GLU A 630 10.19 8.05 -13.92
N GLY A 631 9.18 8.77 -13.40
CA GLY A 631 9.36 10.05 -12.70
C GLY A 631 9.83 11.20 -13.60
N ARG A 632 9.51 11.17 -14.90
CA ARG A 632 9.99 12.12 -15.92
C ARG A 632 9.10 13.33 -16.13
N ILE A 633 7.91 13.37 -15.53
CA ILE A 633 6.95 14.47 -15.69
C ILE A 633 7.46 15.75 -15.05
N ILE A 634 7.53 16.84 -15.80
CA ILE A 634 7.93 18.15 -15.29
C ILE A 634 6.72 18.80 -14.62
N GLU A 635 6.72 18.81 -13.29
CA GLU A 635 5.65 19.37 -12.47
C GLU A 635 6.25 20.08 -11.24
N PRO A 636 6.61 21.37 -11.37
CA PRO A 636 7.33 22.06 -10.31
C PRO A 636 6.54 22.14 -9.00
N ASP A 637 7.26 22.12 -7.88
CA ASP A 637 6.67 22.29 -6.55
C ASP A 637 6.11 23.71 -6.38
N SER A 638 6.78 24.70 -6.97
CA SER A 638 6.32 26.08 -7.02
C SER A 638 6.46 26.61 -8.44
N LEU A 639 5.31 26.77 -9.12
CA LEU A 639 5.27 27.34 -10.47
C LEU A 639 5.90 28.74 -10.51
N GLU A 640 5.58 29.60 -9.53
CA GLU A 640 6.15 30.94 -9.45
C GLU A 640 7.68 30.90 -9.35
N ARG A 641 8.22 30.07 -8.45
CA ARG A 641 9.67 29.98 -8.27
C ARG A 641 10.35 29.38 -9.50
N ALA A 642 9.80 28.31 -10.07
CA ALA A 642 10.34 27.67 -11.26
C ALA A 642 10.44 28.65 -12.43
N CYS A 643 9.36 29.38 -12.72
CA CYS A 643 9.32 30.34 -13.81
C CYS A 643 10.08 31.65 -13.52
N LEU A 644 10.29 32.01 -12.24
CA LEU A 644 11.13 33.14 -11.86
C LEU A 644 12.61 32.93 -12.22
N HIS A 645 13.08 31.68 -12.14
CA HIS A 645 14.47 31.28 -12.39
C HIS A 645 14.69 30.64 -13.76
N SER A 646 13.66 30.55 -14.60
CA SER A 646 13.74 29.94 -15.92
C SER A 646 14.62 30.77 -16.85
N ASP A 647 15.59 30.12 -17.49
CA ASP A 647 16.50 30.69 -18.50
C ASP A 647 16.52 29.78 -19.74
N PRO A 648 15.52 29.89 -20.63
CA PRO A 648 15.42 29.01 -21.78
C PRO A 648 16.58 29.26 -22.78
N PRO A 649 17.30 28.21 -23.21
CA PRO A 649 18.38 28.33 -24.16
C PRO A 649 17.85 28.71 -25.55
N ALA A 650 18.64 29.49 -26.30
CA ALA A 650 18.29 29.92 -27.65
C ALA A 650 19.33 29.46 -28.67
N LYS A 651 18.88 29.31 -29.93
CA LYS A 651 19.78 29.19 -31.08
C LYS A 651 20.31 30.57 -31.46
N GLN A 652 21.51 30.60 -32.06
CA GLN A 652 22.08 31.84 -32.61
C GLN A 652 21.12 32.49 -33.62
N SER A 653 20.85 33.78 -33.47
CA SER A 653 19.93 34.54 -34.31
C SER A 653 20.32 36.02 -34.29
N ALA A 654 19.94 36.74 -35.35
CA ALA A 654 20.16 38.18 -35.43
C ALA A 654 19.29 38.99 -34.48
N GLU A 655 18.15 38.42 -34.08
CA GLU A 655 17.18 39.00 -33.16
C GLU A 655 17.55 38.72 -31.70
N PHE A 656 18.46 37.79 -31.43
CA PHE A 656 18.86 37.45 -30.07
C PHE A 656 19.36 38.69 -29.32
N GLN A 657 18.93 38.79 -28.08
CA GLN A 657 19.40 39.73 -27.08
C GLN A 657 19.31 39.01 -25.74
N HIS A 658 20.41 38.98 -25.00
CA HIS A 658 20.40 38.43 -23.66
C HIS A 658 19.44 39.24 -22.77
N VAL A 659 18.53 38.53 -22.11
CA VAL A 659 17.59 39.10 -21.16
C VAL A 659 17.84 38.39 -19.84
N HIS A 660 18.26 39.14 -18.83
CA HIS A 660 18.38 38.62 -17.48
C HIS A 660 17.06 38.00 -17.01
N VAL A 661 17.12 36.81 -16.42
CA VAL A 661 15.97 36.18 -15.78
C VAL A 661 15.36 37.07 -14.72
N GLU A 662 14.07 36.88 -14.43
CA GLU A 662 13.35 37.77 -13.51
C GLU A 662 13.94 37.73 -12.09
N ALA A 663 14.50 36.60 -11.65
CA ALA A 663 15.28 36.51 -10.41
C ALA A 663 16.45 37.51 -10.38
N VAL A 664 17.25 37.58 -11.46
CA VAL A 664 18.41 38.48 -11.57
C VAL A 664 17.94 39.94 -11.63
N LYS A 665 16.87 40.24 -12.37
CA LYS A 665 16.28 41.59 -12.41
C LYS A 665 15.77 42.05 -11.04
N ARG A 666 15.14 41.16 -10.26
CA ARG A 666 14.70 41.45 -8.88
C ARG A 666 15.90 41.70 -7.96
N ARG A 667 16.92 40.86 -8.06
CA ARG A 667 18.18 40.99 -7.31
C ARG A 667 18.90 42.30 -7.59
N ARG A 668 19.07 42.69 -8.87
CA ARG A 668 19.65 43.99 -9.25
C ARG A 668 18.91 45.17 -8.62
N ARG A 669 17.57 45.18 -8.69
CA ARG A 669 16.73 46.21 -8.06
C ARG A 669 16.93 46.32 -6.54
N ARG A 670 17.05 45.18 -5.85
CA ARG A 670 17.30 45.15 -4.39
C ARG A 670 18.69 45.65 -4.02
N ARG A 671 19.72 45.30 -4.81
CA ARG A 671 21.07 45.84 -4.63
C ARG A 671 21.13 47.35 -4.83
N GLU A 672 20.44 47.87 -5.86
CA GLU A 672 20.29 49.32 -6.08
C GLU A 672 19.60 50.02 -4.90
N ALA A 673 18.68 49.32 -4.21
CA ALA A 673 18.00 49.81 -3.02
C ALA A 673 18.80 49.62 -1.71
N GLY A 674 19.93 48.91 -1.75
CA GLY A 674 20.76 48.59 -0.58
C GLY A 674 20.16 47.52 0.34
N GLU A 675 19.27 46.67 -0.18
CA GLU A 675 18.47 45.71 0.59
C GLU A 675 18.98 44.25 0.53
N GLU A 676 20.10 44.00 -0.14
CA GLU A 676 20.62 42.65 -0.36
C GLU A 676 22.12 42.57 -0.02
N GLU A 677 22.51 41.64 0.86
CA GLU A 677 23.90 41.31 1.14
C GLU A 677 24.43 40.33 0.08
N GLU A 678 25.51 40.70 -0.63
CA GLU A 678 26.13 39.83 -1.63
C GLU A 678 26.95 38.72 -0.94
N VAL A 679 26.72 37.46 -1.34
CA VAL A 679 27.49 36.28 -0.87
C VAL A 679 28.99 36.43 -1.18
N CYS A 680 29.30 37.05 -2.31
CA CYS A 680 30.64 37.41 -2.73
C CYS A 680 30.58 38.82 -3.32
N ILE A 681 31.41 39.74 -2.81
CA ILE A 681 31.49 41.13 -3.31
C ILE A 681 32.38 41.12 -4.56
N PRO A 682 31.84 41.32 -5.78
CA PRO A 682 32.61 41.25 -7.00
C PRO A 682 33.52 42.48 -7.10
N ARG A 683 34.82 42.26 -7.26
CA ARG A 683 35.85 43.30 -7.36
C ARG A 683 36.52 43.28 -8.72
N SER A 684 36.56 44.43 -9.38
CA SER A 684 37.31 44.65 -10.62
C SER A 684 38.63 45.40 -10.41
N ASP A 685 38.87 45.91 -9.20
CA ASP A 685 40.04 46.71 -8.82
C ASP A 685 41.16 45.89 -8.16
N THR A 686 41.15 44.57 -8.34
CA THR A 686 42.19 43.69 -7.80
C THR A 686 43.53 43.88 -8.50
N GLU A 687 44.61 43.53 -7.81
CA GLU A 687 45.97 43.51 -8.39
C GLU A 687 45.99 42.62 -9.64
N PHE A 688 45.40 41.42 -9.55
CA PHE A 688 45.22 40.50 -10.68
C PHE A 688 44.50 41.15 -11.87
N CYS A 689 43.36 41.81 -11.65
CA CYS A 689 42.62 42.45 -12.73
C CYS A 689 43.42 43.58 -13.39
N THR A 690 44.19 44.33 -12.59
CA THR A 690 45.06 45.40 -13.07
C THR A 690 46.20 44.86 -13.93
N GLU A 691 46.93 43.86 -13.42
CA GLU A 691 48.08 43.24 -14.10
C GLU A 691 47.69 42.51 -15.40
N THR A 692 46.53 41.88 -15.42
CA THR A 692 46.04 41.15 -16.60
C THR A 692 45.45 42.05 -17.69
N THR A 693 45.17 43.32 -17.42
CA THR A 693 44.56 44.26 -18.39
C THR A 693 45.23 44.24 -19.77
N PRO A 694 46.56 44.47 -19.92
CA PRO A 694 47.20 44.46 -21.22
C PRO A 694 47.14 43.08 -21.92
N HIS A 695 47.09 41.99 -21.15
CA HIS A 695 46.94 40.64 -21.70
C HIS A 695 45.52 40.41 -22.23
N ARG A 696 44.50 40.84 -21.48
CA ARG A 696 43.09 40.76 -21.89
C ARG A 696 42.80 41.61 -23.14
N GLU A 697 43.40 42.79 -23.25
CA GLU A 697 43.29 43.63 -24.45
C GLU A 697 43.91 42.98 -25.70
N VAL A 698 45.00 42.22 -25.54
CA VAL A 698 45.61 41.46 -26.63
C VAL A 698 44.67 40.35 -27.11
N GLU A 699 44.04 39.61 -26.20
CA GLU A 699 43.05 38.59 -26.56
C GLU A 699 41.82 39.17 -27.24
N VAL A 700 41.28 40.29 -26.74
CA VAL A 700 40.18 41.01 -27.40
C VAL A 700 40.58 41.43 -28.82
N ALA A 701 41.78 41.99 -29.02
CA ALA A 701 42.26 42.40 -30.33
C ALA A 701 42.47 41.20 -31.27
N HIS A 702 42.96 40.07 -30.74
CA HIS A 702 43.13 38.82 -31.47
C HIS A 702 41.79 38.29 -31.98
N ILE A 703 40.82 38.09 -31.08
CA ILE A 703 39.48 37.58 -31.41
C ILE A 703 38.79 38.52 -32.39
N TRP A 704 38.83 39.84 -32.15
CA TRP A 704 38.22 40.84 -33.04
C TRP A 704 38.82 40.82 -34.45
N GLY A 705 40.14 40.60 -34.55
CA GLY A 705 40.87 40.50 -35.81
C GLY A 705 40.34 39.39 -36.72
N GLU A 706 39.91 38.28 -36.14
CA GLU A 706 39.34 37.12 -36.83
C GLU A 706 37.82 37.25 -37.05
N VAL A 707 37.08 37.73 -36.04
CA VAL A 707 35.61 37.86 -36.07
C VAL A 707 35.13 38.90 -37.09
N LYS A 708 35.77 40.07 -37.17
CA LYS A 708 35.32 41.15 -38.08
C LYS A 708 35.38 40.78 -39.57
N ARG A 709 36.09 39.71 -39.92
CA ARG A 709 36.18 39.18 -41.29
C ARG A 709 35.00 38.24 -41.62
N LYS A 710 34.15 37.92 -40.65
CA LYS A 710 32.99 37.03 -40.77
C LYS A 710 31.70 37.84 -40.89
N HIS A 711 30.62 37.16 -41.22
CA HIS A 711 29.28 37.76 -41.21
C HIS A 711 28.84 38.00 -39.76
N LEU A 712 28.54 39.25 -39.44
CA LEU A 712 28.01 39.66 -38.14
C LEU A 712 26.52 39.91 -38.27
N PHE A 713 25.74 39.40 -37.32
CA PHE A 713 24.30 39.63 -37.30
C PHE A 713 23.91 41.02 -36.77
N ARG A 714 24.83 41.70 -36.08
CA ARG A 714 24.66 43.05 -35.51
C ARG A 714 25.72 44.01 -36.05
N PRO A 715 25.52 45.34 -35.93
CA PRO A 715 26.55 46.33 -36.27
C PRO A 715 27.89 46.04 -35.59
N GLU A 716 29.00 46.29 -36.30
CA GLU A 716 30.36 46.02 -35.79
C GLU A 716 30.62 46.66 -34.42
N ALA A 717 30.08 47.86 -34.17
CA ALA A 717 30.26 48.55 -32.90
C ALA A 717 29.67 47.77 -31.72
N ASP A 718 28.49 47.19 -31.91
CA ASP A 718 27.76 46.46 -30.86
C ASP A 718 28.43 45.11 -30.57
N VAL A 719 28.83 44.39 -31.63
CA VAL A 719 29.56 43.12 -31.47
C VAL A 719 30.92 43.35 -30.82
N LYS A 720 31.61 44.43 -31.19
CA LYS A 720 32.88 44.78 -30.56
C LYS A 720 32.72 45.12 -29.09
N ALA A 721 31.68 45.89 -28.72
CA ALA A 721 31.38 46.22 -27.33
C ALA A 721 31.05 44.95 -26.52
N ALA A 722 30.28 44.01 -27.09
CA ALA A 722 30.01 42.72 -26.45
C ALA A 722 31.28 41.87 -26.27
N LEU A 723 32.19 41.86 -27.24
CA LEU A 723 33.48 41.19 -27.11
C LEU A 723 34.37 41.82 -26.02
N GLU A 724 34.45 43.15 -26.00
CA GLU A 724 35.18 43.92 -24.97
C GLU A 724 34.60 43.66 -23.57
N GLY A 725 33.27 43.61 -23.42
CA GLY A 725 32.62 43.26 -22.17
C GLY A 725 32.81 41.79 -21.76
N CYS A 726 32.93 40.88 -22.72
CA CYS A 726 33.09 39.45 -22.45
C CYS A 726 34.53 39.08 -22.03
N PHE A 727 35.53 39.40 -22.86
CA PHE A 727 36.93 39.02 -22.63
C PHE A 727 37.74 40.14 -21.96
N GLY A 728 37.32 41.40 -22.10
CA GLY A 728 38.00 42.57 -21.55
C GLY A 728 37.52 43.00 -20.17
N ALA A 729 36.42 42.47 -19.64
CA ALA A 729 36.03 42.66 -18.23
C ALA A 729 36.80 41.73 -17.30
N CYS A 730 37.04 42.17 -16.05
CA CYS A 730 37.61 41.34 -14.99
C CYS A 730 36.82 41.57 -13.70
N GLY A 731 36.51 40.47 -13.03
CA GLY A 731 35.77 40.47 -11.78
C GLY A 731 36.04 39.20 -11.01
N THR A 732 36.16 39.32 -9.70
CA THR A 732 36.12 38.19 -8.79
C THR A 732 34.67 37.71 -8.63
N CYS A 733 34.48 36.44 -8.26
CA CYS A 733 33.19 35.76 -8.02
C CYS A 733 32.54 35.09 -9.24
N LEU A 734 31.84 33.98 -9.00
CA LEU A 734 31.01 33.27 -9.98
C LEU A 734 29.56 33.81 -10.04
N GLU A 735 29.24 34.78 -9.19
CA GLU A 735 27.94 35.45 -9.12
C GLU A 735 28.14 36.95 -8.83
N GLY A 736 27.10 37.76 -9.05
CA GLY A 736 27.14 39.21 -8.80
C GLY A 736 27.13 40.04 -10.08
N ALA A 737 27.08 41.37 -9.94
CA ALA A 737 26.80 42.27 -11.06
C ALA A 737 27.81 42.14 -12.21
N ILE A 738 29.11 42.01 -11.87
CA ILE A 738 30.17 41.87 -12.86
C ILE A 738 30.04 40.57 -13.66
N MET A 739 29.77 39.43 -12.99
CA MET A 739 29.59 38.15 -13.69
C MET A 739 28.30 38.12 -14.51
N GLU A 740 27.22 38.74 -14.02
CA GLU A 740 25.97 38.90 -14.77
C GLU A 740 26.19 39.73 -16.05
N ASP A 741 26.86 40.88 -15.95
CA ASP A 741 27.18 41.74 -17.11
C ASP A 741 28.13 41.04 -18.09
N LYS A 742 29.14 40.33 -17.56
CA LYS A 742 30.06 39.52 -18.36
C LYS A 742 29.31 38.41 -19.10
N THR A 743 28.38 37.74 -18.44
CA THR A 743 27.51 36.71 -19.04
C THR A 743 26.62 37.31 -20.13
N GLU A 744 26.00 38.46 -19.89
CA GLU A 744 25.22 39.19 -20.90
C GLU A 744 26.06 39.48 -22.15
N HIS A 745 27.24 40.07 -21.96
CA HIS A 745 28.14 40.41 -23.05
C HIS A 745 28.65 39.18 -23.81
N CYS A 746 29.07 38.12 -23.10
CA CYS A 746 29.52 36.88 -23.70
C CYS A 746 28.40 36.17 -24.47
N ASN A 747 27.20 36.11 -23.89
CA ASN A 747 26.07 35.43 -24.50
C ASN A 747 25.61 36.16 -25.77
N ASN A 748 25.50 37.49 -25.71
CA ASN A 748 25.25 38.34 -26.87
C ASN A 748 26.32 38.15 -27.96
N PHE A 749 27.60 38.21 -27.60
CA PHE A 749 28.69 38.00 -28.55
C PHE A 749 28.61 36.64 -29.24
N LEU A 750 28.42 35.55 -28.48
CA LEU A 750 28.32 34.20 -29.03
C LEU A 750 27.11 34.05 -29.96
N HIS A 751 25.99 34.73 -29.69
CA HIS A 751 24.81 34.69 -30.55
C HIS A 751 24.90 35.56 -31.80
N TRP A 752 25.59 36.71 -31.72
CA TRP A 752 25.67 37.67 -32.84
C TRP A 752 26.75 37.35 -33.86
N VAL A 753 27.72 36.51 -33.50
CA VAL A 753 28.70 36.01 -34.46
C VAL A 753 28.22 34.69 -35.03
N ASN A 754 27.87 34.69 -36.32
CA ASN A 754 27.33 33.52 -37.02
C ASN A 754 28.40 32.45 -37.24
N PHE A 755 28.73 31.71 -36.18
CA PHE A 755 29.62 30.57 -36.23
C PHE A 755 28.82 29.29 -36.29
N ASN A 756 29.09 28.47 -37.31
CA ASN A 756 28.50 27.14 -37.37
C ASN A 756 29.16 26.21 -36.33
N PHE A 757 28.34 25.56 -35.50
CA PHE A 757 28.77 24.55 -34.53
C PHE A 757 29.01 23.15 -35.13
N LEU A 758 28.68 23.00 -36.41
CA LEU A 758 28.76 21.82 -37.26
C LEU A 758 27.89 20.64 -36.80
N ASN A 759 26.85 20.91 -36.00
CA ASN A 759 25.90 19.90 -35.49
C ASN A 759 24.43 20.11 -35.93
N ASP A 760 24.20 20.70 -37.10
CA ASP A 760 22.84 20.93 -37.61
C ASP A 760 22.15 19.64 -38.10
N GLU A 761 22.92 18.57 -38.38
CA GLU A 761 22.39 17.25 -38.74
C GLU A 761 21.97 16.47 -37.47
N PRO A 762 20.99 15.56 -37.57
CA PRO A 762 20.59 14.72 -36.43
C PRO A 762 21.69 13.71 -36.05
N ASP A 763 21.69 13.29 -34.79
CA ASP A 763 22.48 12.16 -34.26
C ASP A 763 24.01 12.35 -34.23
N ILE A 764 24.51 13.58 -34.39
CA ILE A 764 25.95 13.89 -34.42
C ILE A 764 26.45 14.76 -33.25
N THR A 765 25.61 15.03 -32.25
CA THR A 765 26.00 15.89 -31.11
C THR A 765 26.53 15.05 -29.96
N ASN A 766 27.79 15.30 -29.56
CA ASN A 766 28.46 14.55 -28.49
C ASN A 766 29.09 15.50 -27.46
N PHE A 767 29.04 15.11 -26.19
CA PHE A 767 29.61 15.83 -25.04
C PHE A 767 30.60 14.96 -24.27
N TRP A 768 31.63 15.59 -23.69
CA TRP A 768 32.58 14.96 -22.77
C TRP A 768 33.10 15.99 -21.77
N ALA A 769 33.58 15.54 -20.61
CA ALA A 769 34.21 16.43 -19.64
C ALA A 769 35.54 16.96 -20.20
N ARG A 770 35.68 18.29 -20.27
CA ARG A 770 36.75 18.95 -21.03
C ARG A 770 38.15 18.45 -20.68
N ASP A 771 38.40 18.25 -19.39
CA ASP A 771 39.74 17.95 -18.87
C ASP A 771 40.13 16.48 -19.14
N ASN A 772 39.19 15.64 -19.57
CA ASN A 772 39.42 14.25 -19.93
C ASN A 772 39.77 14.10 -21.43
N GLN A 773 41.07 14.14 -21.72
CA GLN A 773 41.56 13.99 -23.10
C GLN A 773 41.41 12.56 -23.65
N GLU A 774 41.24 11.55 -22.77
CA GLU A 774 41.07 10.16 -23.21
C GLU A 774 39.66 9.94 -23.76
N LEU A 775 38.64 10.40 -23.03
CA LEU A 775 37.24 10.34 -23.46
C LEU A 775 36.96 11.27 -24.65
N LYS A 776 37.66 12.39 -24.75
CA LYS A 776 37.62 13.26 -25.94
C LYS A 776 37.89 12.49 -27.23
N ALA A 777 38.85 11.57 -27.23
CA ALA A 777 39.17 10.78 -28.42
C ALA A 777 38.03 9.84 -28.82
N GLN A 778 37.15 9.47 -27.88
CA GLN A 778 35.96 8.67 -28.12
C GLN A 778 34.80 9.53 -28.60
N ALA A 779 34.43 10.55 -27.82
CA ALA A 779 33.33 11.46 -28.11
C ALA A 779 33.50 12.15 -29.47
N CYS A 780 34.75 12.44 -29.88
CA CYS A 780 35.04 13.24 -31.06
C CYS A 780 35.41 12.47 -32.33
N ARG A 781 35.24 11.13 -32.33
CA ARG A 781 35.49 10.29 -33.52
C ARG A 781 34.70 10.82 -34.72
N ASP A 782 33.39 10.94 -34.57
CA ASP A 782 32.52 11.40 -35.65
C ASP A 782 32.38 12.92 -35.64
N HIS A 783 31.86 13.50 -34.56
CA HIS A 783 31.66 14.95 -34.46
C HIS A 783 31.72 15.44 -33.00
N CYS A 784 32.25 16.66 -32.80
CA CYS A 784 32.41 17.29 -31.49
C CYS A 784 32.55 18.80 -31.66
N ILE A 785 32.24 19.53 -30.59
CA ILE A 785 32.40 20.98 -30.52
C ILE A 785 33.83 21.46 -30.84
N VAL A 786 34.89 20.66 -30.59
CA VAL A 786 36.27 21.03 -30.96
C VAL A 786 36.49 21.27 -32.45
N LYS A 787 35.67 20.64 -33.31
CA LYS A 787 35.74 20.82 -34.77
C LYS A 787 35.07 22.12 -35.20
N ALA A 788 34.28 22.77 -34.32
CA ALA A 788 33.61 24.02 -34.61
C ALA A 788 34.61 25.19 -34.71
N PRO A 789 34.50 26.06 -35.74
CA PRO A 789 35.34 27.24 -35.89
C PRO A 789 35.31 28.17 -34.67
N VAL A 790 34.17 28.30 -33.99
CA VAL A 790 34.04 29.12 -32.77
C VAL A 790 34.87 28.57 -31.62
N PHE A 791 34.86 27.25 -31.43
CA PHE A 791 35.63 26.60 -30.39
C PHE A 791 37.13 26.76 -30.63
N SER A 792 37.57 26.53 -31.86
CA SER A 792 38.98 26.68 -32.26
C SER A 792 39.50 28.12 -32.07
N LEU A 793 38.62 29.12 -32.14
CA LEU A 793 38.98 30.52 -31.92
C LEU A 793 38.99 30.88 -30.43
N LEU A 794 37.94 30.52 -29.69
CA LEU A 794 37.70 31.05 -28.34
C LEU A 794 38.34 30.20 -27.24
N ALA A 795 38.36 28.86 -27.38
CA ALA A 795 38.89 27.98 -26.32
C ALA A 795 40.36 28.29 -25.98
N PRO A 796 41.28 28.48 -26.95
CA PRO A 796 42.66 28.86 -26.63
C PRO A 796 42.77 30.20 -25.89
N SER A 797 41.92 31.17 -26.24
CA SER A 797 41.93 32.50 -25.60
C SER A 797 41.52 32.43 -24.12
N ILE A 798 40.63 31.50 -23.77
CA ILE A 798 40.15 31.30 -22.39
C ILE A 798 41.20 30.56 -21.55
N GLU A 799 42.00 29.71 -22.17
CA GLU A 799 43.06 28.93 -21.52
C GLU A 799 44.42 29.67 -21.48
N GLU A 800 44.45 30.91 -21.99
CA GLU A 800 45.68 31.69 -22.11
C GLU A 800 46.32 31.98 -20.75
N LEU A 801 47.64 31.87 -20.72
CA LEU A 801 48.46 32.01 -19.52
C LEU A 801 49.23 33.33 -19.55
N TYR A 802 49.27 34.04 -18.43
CA TYR A 802 50.15 35.21 -18.26
C TYR A 802 51.15 34.99 -17.12
N ARG A 803 52.23 35.77 -17.14
CA ARG A 803 53.25 35.78 -16.09
C ARG A 803 53.31 37.18 -15.47
N PRO A 804 52.91 37.35 -14.20
CA PRO A 804 53.06 38.62 -13.48
C PRO A 804 54.49 39.21 -13.53
N ASP A 805 55.53 38.39 -13.34
CA ASP A 805 56.94 38.73 -13.57
C ASP A 805 57.55 37.74 -14.58
N PRO A 806 57.87 38.17 -15.83
CA PRO A 806 58.47 37.34 -16.87
C PRO A 806 59.74 36.58 -16.45
N LYS A 807 60.42 36.98 -15.38
CA LYS A 807 61.66 36.38 -14.89
C LYS A 807 61.51 35.56 -13.61
N LYS A 808 60.38 35.64 -12.89
CA LYS A 808 60.28 35.08 -11.52
C LYS A 808 58.94 34.45 -11.16
N SER A 809 57.84 34.80 -11.83
CA SER A 809 56.52 34.27 -11.45
C SER A 809 56.18 32.97 -12.18
N VAL A 810 55.32 32.18 -11.53
CA VAL A 810 54.64 31.04 -12.16
C VAL A 810 53.66 31.56 -13.22
N GLN A 811 53.31 30.71 -14.19
CA GLN A 811 52.25 31.02 -15.15
C GLN A 811 50.88 30.87 -14.48
N GLU A 812 50.03 31.87 -14.66
CA GLU A 812 48.65 31.88 -14.16
C GLU A 812 47.67 32.04 -15.32
N GLN A 813 46.49 31.44 -15.21
CA GLN A 813 45.44 31.60 -16.21
C GLN A 813 44.82 32.99 -16.13
N ILE A 814 44.71 33.68 -17.27
CA ILE A 814 44.08 35.01 -17.37
C ILE A 814 42.59 34.95 -16.96
N TYR A 815 41.94 33.82 -17.20
CA TYR A 815 40.53 33.57 -16.89
C TYR A 815 40.34 32.45 -15.86
N SER A 816 41.14 32.47 -14.78
CA SER A 816 41.02 31.48 -13.69
C SER A 816 39.68 31.59 -12.95
N MET A 817 39.17 30.47 -12.46
CA MET A 817 37.92 30.41 -11.69
C MET A 817 37.93 31.29 -10.42
N ALA A 818 39.10 31.46 -9.80
CA ALA A 818 39.24 32.22 -8.56
C ALA A 818 39.30 33.74 -8.79
N ASN A 819 40.02 34.18 -9.83
CA ASN A 819 40.37 35.59 -9.99
C ASN A 819 39.63 36.29 -11.14
N ASN A 820 39.21 35.56 -12.18
CA ASN A 820 38.48 36.12 -13.32
C ASN A 820 37.72 35.03 -14.11
N PRO A 821 36.70 34.40 -13.52
CA PRO A 821 35.97 33.31 -14.17
C PRO A 821 35.34 33.78 -15.50
N SER A 822 35.29 32.89 -16.49
CA SER A 822 34.72 33.17 -17.81
C SER A 822 33.54 32.25 -18.11
N PRO A 823 32.35 32.79 -18.46
CA PRO A 823 31.17 31.98 -18.80
C PRO A 823 31.22 31.41 -20.22
N VAL A 824 32.22 31.78 -21.04
CA VAL A 824 32.22 31.50 -22.49
C VAL A 824 32.15 30.01 -22.80
N MET A 825 32.88 29.16 -22.07
CA MET A 825 32.89 27.72 -22.34
C MET A 825 31.52 27.08 -22.06
N GLU A 826 30.91 27.43 -20.92
CA GLU A 826 29.59 26.93 -20.54
C GLU A 826 28.51 27.41 -21.50
N LEU A 827 28.48 28.71 -21.82
CA LEU A 827 27.55 29.28 -22.80
C LEU A 827 27.70 28.63 -24.18
N MET A 828 28.93 28.36 -24.60
CA MET A 828 29.20 27.70 -25.88
C MET A 828 28.67 26.26 -25.89
N GLN A 829 28.77 25.52 -24.78
CA GLN A 829 28.17 24.19 -24.64
C GLN A 829 26.63 24.24 -24.60
N ILE A 830 26.04 25.25 -23.94
CA ILE A 830 24.58 25.48 -23.91
C ILE A 830 24.05 25.73 -25.33
N ILE A 831 24.71 26.62 -26.09
CA ILE A 831 24.30 26.91 -27.49
C ILE A 831 24.51 25.69 -28.38
N TYR A 832 25.60 24.93 -28.17
CA TYR A 832 25.83 23.67 -28.88
C TYR A 832 24.72 22.64 -28.63
N ALA A 833 24.29 22.51 -27.37
CA ALA A 833 23.16 21.67 -26.97
C ALA A 833 21.81 22.16 -27.54
N ALA A 834 21.61 23.48 -27.65
CA ALA A 834 20.41 24.07 -28.22
C ALA A 834 20.28 23.80 -29.74
N HIS A 835 21.39 23.65 -30.45
CA HIS A 835 21.42 23.28 -31.87
C HIS A 835 21.28 21.77 -32.12
N ALA A 836 21.45 20.94 -31.10
CA ALA A 836 21.33 19.49 -31.22
C ALA A 836 19.95 19.04 -31.72
N SER A 837 19.92 17.94 -32.46
CA SER A 837 18.69 17.26 -32.89
C SER A 837 18.90 15.76 -32.98
N GLY A 838 17.82 14.99 -32.84
CA GLY A 838 17.87 13.54 -32.80
C GLY A 838 18.51 13.03 -31.50
N LYS A 839 19.41 12.06 -31.63
CA LYS A 839 20.14 11.42 -30.53
C LYS A 839 21.36 12.25 -30.10
N VAL A 840 21.55 12.39 -28.79
CA VAL A 840 22.71 13.09 -28.22
C VAL A 840 23.47 12.16 -27.28
N GLU A 841 24.80 12.12 -27.40
CA GLU A 841 25.62 11.24 -26.56
C GLU A 841 26.52 12.01 -25.59
N PHE A 842 26.59 11.55 -24.34
CA PHE A 842 27.51 12.04 -23.31
C PHE A 842 28.53 10.94 -23.00
N TYR A 843 29.77 11.35 -22.75
CA TYR A 843 30.88 10.46 -22.41
C TYR A 843 31.51 10.93 -21.10
N VAL A 844 31.41 10.12 -20.05
CA VAL A 844 31.84 10.46 -18.68
C VAL A 844 32.57 9.30 -18.00
N GLU A 845 33.58 9.63 -17.19
CA GLU A 845 34.31 8.65 -16.38
C GLU A 845 33.66 8.46 -15.00
N ASP A 846 33.28 9.55 -14.34
CA ASP A 846 32.79 9.57 -12.97
C ASP A 846 31.67 10.59 -12.72
N ALA A 847 31.21 10.66 -11.47
CA ALA A 847 30.18 11.59 -11.01
C ALA A 847 30.58 13.08 -11.16
N ALA A 848 31.86 13.43 -10.99
CA ALA A 848 32.32 14.81 -11.07
C ALA A 848 32.30 15.30 -12.53
N GLU A 849 32.67 14.44 -13.47
CA GLU A 849 32.55 14.70 -14.89
C GLU A 849 31.09 14.88 -15.31
N MET A 850 30.20 14.00 -14.84
CA MET A 850 28.77 14.14 -15.10
C MET A 850 28.22 15.46 -14.56
N GLN A 851 28.62 15.85 -13.34
CA GLN A 851 28.23 17.13 -12.75
C GLN A 851 28.77 18.33 -13.55
N SER A 852 29.97 18.23 -14.12
CA SER A 852 30.55 19.29 -14.97
C SER A 852 29.75 19.55 -16.25
N LEU A 853 29.00 18.54 -16.72
CA LEU A 853 28.16 18.59 -17.92
C LEU A 853 26.68 18.89 -17.60
N ARG A 854 26.37 19.29 -16.36
CA ARG A 854 25.01 19.61 -15.90
C ARG A 854 24.28 20.59 -16.82
N ALA A 855 24.93 21.67 -17.25
CA ALA A 855 24.31 22.72 -18.07
C ALA A 855 23.88 22.21 -19.46
N PRO A 856 24.77 21.65 -20.31
CA PRO A 856 24.36 21.07 -21.59
C PRO A 856 23.40 19.89 -21.43
N LEU A 857 23.54 19.08 -20.38
CA LEU A 857 22.61 17.99 -20.08
C LEU A 857 21.18 18.52 -19.82
N LYS A 858 21.05 19.58 -19.01
CA LYS A 858 19.74 20.22 -18.75
C LYS A 858 19.09 20.72 -20.04
N VAL A 859 19.88 21.32 -20.94
CA VAL A 859 19.36 21.82 -22.22
C VAL A 859 18.74 20.68 -23.03
N VAL A 860 19.47 19.57 -23.23
CA VAL A 860 18.98 18.47 -24.08
C VAL A 860 17.86 17.68 -23.42
N LEU A 861 17.88 17.50 -22.10
CA LEU A 861 16.87 16.73 -21.39
C LEU A 861 15.58 17.53 -21.18
N VAL A 862 15.67 18.82 -20.86
CA VAL A 862 14.53 19.62 -20.35
C VAL A 862 14.00 20.63 -21.38
N PHE A 863 14.86 21.29 -22.15
CA PHE A 863 14.48 22.43 -22.99
C PHE A 863 14.37 22.11 -24.48
N ASN A 864 15.30 21.33 -25.03
CA ASN A 864 15.41 21.13 -26.48
C ASN A 864 14.43 20.07 -26.99
N LYS A 865 13.30 20.54 -27.56
CA LYS A 865 12.24 19.69 -28.14
C LYS A 865 12.66 18.87 -29.36
N ASN A 866 13.81 19.16 -29.98
CA ASN A 866 14.30 18.43 -31.15
C ASN A 866 15.18 17.22 -30.80
N VAL A 867 15.51 17.03 -29.52
CA VAL A 867 16.25 15.85 -29.06
C VAL A 867 15.25 14.73 -28.79
N SER A 868 15.45 13.59 -29.43
CA SER A 868 14.58 12.42 -29.29
C SER A 868 15.07 11.46 -28.21
N GLU A 869 16.37 11.39 -27.97
CA GLU A 869 17.00 10.44 -27.04
C GLU A 869 18.36 10.97 -26.56
N VAL A 870 18.71 10.68 -25.30
CA VAL A 870 20.04 10.96 -24.74
C VAL A 870 20.70 9.66 -24.28
N ILE A 871 21.93 9.40 -24.73
CA ILE A 871 22.72 8.24 -24.31
C ILE A 871 23.91 8.73 -23.49
N ILE A 872 24.05 8.23 -22.27
CA ILE A 872 25.18 8.54 -21.38
C ILE A 872 26.07 7.30 -21.31
N ASN A 873 27.21 7.38 -22.00
CA ASN A 873 28.24 6.36 -21.98
C ASN A 873 29.15 6.62 -20.76
N ALA A 874 29.07 5.75 -19.77
CA ALA A 874 29.77 5.91 -18.49
C ALA A 874 30.80 4.79 -18.26
N VAL A 875 31.98 5.16 -17.74
CA VAL A 875 32.96 4.17 -17.23
C VAL A 875 32.45 3.60 -15.90
N ASP A 876 32.00 4.48 -15.00
CA ASP A 876 31.28 4.13 -13.78
C ASP A 876 29.78 4.43 -13.96
N VAL A 877 29.03 3.41 -14.37
CA VAL A 877 27.58 3.52 -14.65
C VAL A 877 26.80 3.89 -13.40
N GLU A 878 27.12 3.29 -12.26
CA GLU A 878 26.40 3.52 -10.99
C GLU A 878 26.60 4.96 -10.50
N ALA A 879 27.84 5.48 -10.58
CA ALA A 879 28.13 6.86 -10.21
C ALA A 879 27.44 7.87 -11.14
N ALA A 880 27.42 7.62 -12.45
CA ALA A 880 26.72 8.48 -13.41
C ALA A 880 25.20 8.43 -13.20
N GLU A 881 24.64 7.25 -12.95
CA GLU A 881 23.21 7.04 -12.69
C GLU A 881 22.74 7.80 -11.46
N GLY A 882 23.46 7.69 -10.34
CA GLY A 882 23.13 8.45 -9.13
C GLY A 882 23.10 9.97 -9.36
N VAL A 883 24.01 10.52 -10.16
CA VAL A 883 24.01 11.96 -10.49
C VAL A 883 22.83 12.33 -11.39
N VAL A 884 22.60 11.57 -12.47
CA VAL A 884 21.55 11.87 -13.44
C VAL A 884 20.18 11.76 -12.81
N GLN A 885 19.90 10.71 -12.03
CA GLN A 885 18.61 10.56 -11.34
C GLN A 885 18.33 11.71 -10.37
N ASN A 886 19.33 12.17 -9.63
CA ASN A 886 19.21 13.34 -8.76
C ASN A 886 18.93 14.63 -9.55
N LEU A 887 19.60 14.83 -10.69
CA LEU A 887 19.37 15.99 -11.56
C LEU A 887 17.98 15.95 -12.21
N VAL A 888 17.54 14.79 -12.69
CA VAL A 888 16.21 14.56 -13.27
C VAL A 888 15.15 14.88 -12.23
N PHE A 889 15.25 14.34 -11.02
CA PHE A 889 14.36 14.66 -9.90
C PHE A 889 14.36 16.14 -9.53
N GLU A 890 15.54 16.79 -9.50
CA GLU A 890 15.65 18.22 -9.25
C GLU A 890 14.90 19.02 -10.34
N TRP A 891 15.08 18.65 -11.61
CA TRP A 891 14.57 19.40 -12.74
C TRP A 891 13.09 19.20 -12.98
N THR A 892 12.54 18.01 -12.73
CA THR A 892 11.08 17.79 -12.79
C THR A 892 10.34 18.66 -11.77
N LYS A 893 10.96 18.94 -10.62
CA LYS A 893 10.37 19.75 -9.54
C LYS A 893 10.70 21.24 -9.55
N SER A 894 11.64 21.67 -10.39
CA SER A 894 12.13 23.08 -10.39
C SER A 894 12.05 23.79 -11.73
N SER A 895 11.73 23.08 -12.82
CA SER A 895 11.70 23.68 -14.15
C SER A 895 10.31 24.26 -14.50
N CYS A 896 10.30 25.33 -15.29
CA CYS A 896 9.08 26.05 -15.66
C CYS A 896 8.38 25.39 -16.85
N PRO A 897 7.15 24.86 -16.70
CA PRO A 897 6.43 24.17 -17.77
C PRO A 897 6.17 25.03 -19.02
N ASP A 898 6.10 26.36 -18.87
CA ASP A 898 5.88 27.28 -19.99
C ASP A 898 7.07 27.34 -20.97
N ASP A 899 8.29 27.10 -20.46
CA ASP A 899 9.54 27.22 -21.23
C ASP A 899 10.12 25.85 -21.61
N THR A 900 9.66 24.78 -20.99
CA THR A 900 10.25 23.44 -21.11
C THR A 900 9.40 22.48 -21.94
N ARG A 901 9.87 21.24 -22.03
CA ARG A 901 9.03 20.10 -22.37
C ARG A 901 8.08 19.79 -21.21
N GLU A 902 7.05 18.99 -21.50
CA GLU A 902 6.14 18.44 -20.48
C GLU A 902 6.78 17.29 -19.69
N PHE A 903 7.63 16.51 -20.35
CA PHE A 903 8.40 15.43 -19.76
C PHE A 903 9.86 15.51 -20.19
N ILE A 904 10.74 14.98 -19.34
CA ILE A 904 12.16 14.85 -19.62
C ILE A 904 12.36 13.91 -20.80
N THR A 905 13.28 14.29 -21.68
CA THR A 905 13.67 13.50 -22.85
C THR A 905 14.12 12.10 -22.42
N PRO A 906 13.68 11.03 -23.11
CA PRO A 906 14.13 9.68 -22.80
C PRO A 906 15.65 9.59 -22.79
N PHE A 907 16.20 8.90 -21.79
CA PHE A 907 17.63 8.72 -21.67
C PHE A 907 18.01 7.32 -21.19
N SER A 908 19.19 6.87 -21.58
CA SER A 908 19.79 5.63 -21.12
C SER A 908 21.22 5.87 -20.65
N ILE A 909 21.64 5.12 -19.65
CA ILE A 909 23.01 5.11 -19.14
C ILE A 909 23.57 3.74 -19.42
N VAL A 910 24.62 3.69 -20.23
CA VAL A 910 25.18 2.45 -20.76
C VAL A 910 26.66 2.36 -20.43
N GLU A 911 27.14 1.13 -20.27
CA GLU A 911 28.58 0.89 -20.19
C GLU A 911 29.27 1.42 -21.45
N MET A 912 30.43 2.03 -21.25
CA MET A 912 31.28 2.48 -22.34
C MET A 912 31.52 1.36 -23.38
N PRO A 913 31.31 1.62 -24.69
CA PRO A 913 31.39 0.59 -25.73
C PRO A 913 32.67 -0.26 -25.69
N SER A 914 32.52 -1.59 -25.61
CA SER A 914 33.65 -2.52 -25.46
C SER A 914 34.55 -2.54 -26.69
N GLY A 915 35.82 -2.19 -26.52
CA GLY A 915 36.82 -2.13 -27.59
C GLY A 915 38.11 -1.42 -27.22
N ILE A 916 38.17 -0.72 -26.09
CA ILE A 916 39.40 -0.12 -25.56
C ILE A 916 39.38 -0.31 -24.05
N ALA A 917 40.06 -1.37 -23.59
CA ALA A 917 40.18 -1.69 -22.18
C ALA A 917 41.61 -1.43 -21.69
N LYS A 918 41.66 -0.82 -20.51
CA LYS A 918 42.74 -0.72 -19.51
C LYS A 918 43.71 0.45 -19.66
N ARG A 919 43.62 1.36 -18.68
CA ARG A 919 44.69 2.27 -18.24
C ARG A 919 46.02 1.53 -18.36
N SER A 920 46.97 2.07 -19.14
CA SER A 920 48.32 1.53 -19.07
C SER A 920 48.89 1.85 -17.69
N PRO A 921 49.69 0.96 -17.07
CA PRO A 921 50.39 1.26 -15.82
C PRO A 921 51.24 2.55 -15.91
N GLU A 922 51.65 2.93 -17.12
CA GLU A 922 52.40 4.14 -17.41
C GLU A 922 51.54 5.41 -17.33
N HIS A 923 50.23 5.31 -17.63
CA HIS A 923 49.28 6.41 -17.46
C HIS A 923 48.98 6.67 -15.98
N GLU A 924 48.74 5.64 -15.17
CA GLU A 924 48.56 5.79 -13.71
C GLU A 924 49.80 6.40 -13.04
N ILE A 925 51.00 5.96 -13.44
CA ILE A 925 52.25 6.55 -12.96
C ILE A 925 52.39 8.01 -13.41
N ARG A 926 51.89 8.37 -14.60
CA ARG A 926 51.93 9.74 -15.12
C ARG A 926 50.93 10.66 -14.39
N GLU A 927 49.70 10.22 -14.15
CA GLU A 927 48.71 10.97 -13.36
C GLU A 927 49.18 11.14 -11.93
N MET A 928 49.68 10.07 -11.29
CA MET A 928 50.28 10.15 -9.95
C MET A 928 51.49 11.11 -9.91
N MET A 929 52.26 11.23 -11.01
CA MET A 929 53.32 12.24 -11.13
C MET A 929 52.79 13.65 -11.39
N LEU A 930 51.72 13.83 -12.17
CA LEU A 930 51.10 15.14 -12.44
C LEU A 930 50.36 15.67 -11.21
N GLU A 931 49.69 14.81 -10.46
CA GLU A 931 49.01 15.13 -9.20
C GLU A 931 50.02 15.49 -8.12
N ARG A 932 51.12 14.74 -8.00
CA ARG A 932 52.26 15.09 -7.14
C ARG A 932 52.93 16.41 -7.57
N HIS A 933 52.90 16.75 -8.85
CA HIS A 933 53.42 18.02 -9.37
C HIS A 933 52.42 19.18 -9.20
N ARG A 934 51.12 18.93 -9.13
CA ARG A 934 50.08 19.93 -8.84
C ARG A 934 49.98 20.24 -7.34
N ASN A 935 50.09 19.22 -6.50
CA ASN A 935 49.95 19.31 -5.03
C ASN A 935 51.28 19.47 -4.28
N TRP A 936 52.39 19.68 -5.01
CA TRP A 936 53.73 19.71 -4.42
C TRP A 936 53.89 20.77 -3.32
N GLU A 937 53.19 21.89 -3.39
CA GLU A 937 53.23 22.94 -2.35
C GLU A 937 52.49 22.50 -1.08
N HIS A 938 51.35 21.82 -1.21
CA HIS A 938 50.58 21.29 -0.08
C HIS A 938 51.33 20.15 0.62
N ASP A 939 51.98 19.27 -0.16
CA ASP A 939 52.83 18.19 0.34
C ASP A 939 54.14 18.72 0.96
N TRP A 940 54.68 19.84 0.45
CA TRP A 940 55.85 20.48 1.01
C TRP A 940 55.54 21.19 2.34
N ILE A 941 54.39 21.87 2.45
CA ILE A 941 53.94 22.51 3.68
C ILE A 941 53.65 21.46 4.76
N SER A 942 52.98 20.35 4.40
CA SER A 942 52.66 19.27 5.34
C SER A 942 53.90 18.49 5.81
N SER A 943 54.92 18.34 4.95
CA SER A 943 56.18 17.67 5.31
C SER A 943 57.23 18.57 5.98
N SER A 944 57.12 19.90 5.83
CA SER A 944 58.04 20.86 6.46
C SER A 944 57.60 21.31 7.86
N PHE A 945 56.34 21.08 8.23
CA PHE A 945 55.76 21.45 9.54
C PHE A 945 55.06 20.29 10.27
N GLY A 946 55.26 19.04 9.82
CA GLY A 946 54.84 17.81 10.50
C GLY A 946 55.93 17.20 11.38
#